data_AF-A0A7J7KNQ8-F1
#
_entry.id   AF-A0A7J7KNQ8-F1
#
_cell.length_a   1.000
_cell.length_b   1.000
_cell.length_c   1.000
_cell.angle_alpha   90.00
_cell.angle_beta   90.00
_cell.angle_gamma   90.00
#
_symmetry.space_group_name_H-M   'P 1'
#
loop_
_entity.id
_entity.type
_entity.pdbx_description
1 polymer ?
#
loop_
_entity_poly.entity_id
_entity_poly.type
_entity_poly.pdbx_seq_one_letter_code
_entity_poly.pdbx_strand_id
1 'polypeptide(L)'
;MFLRFSKGDPGALKPVLAAELASKSLQLDSLEANFRPALLRDGKDLELFSMNAASCYLLGAKSSPEFDRWLEWEATELSPLIHLHVVSCLNKKEDSAVKAKLLDCLTQMENSLITLDQSLHPVLWCTLFSLVTSKSLPELETSFVKVSKWYKELAARKEYVKAVRDVFTSDPLSVLKATIVKLPLPDYCLSNASTPEPVVSGPAAGDIEAAYRTWCTEEQRPLSPRQHPVLPDASRRNVLITSALPYVNNVPHLGNIIGCVLSADVFSRFCRLRGYNSLYICGTDEYGTATETKAVQEGLTPEEICEKYYRLHSDIYKWFNIDFDHFGRTITSHQTKISQDIFWKVYKNGYISKDSVEQLRCEKCERFLADRFVEGTCPLCGYEDARGDQCDKCGKLINAVELINPKCKLCKSSPVVKSSNHLFLDLSTLTDKLSEYLAVEWERGTWSHNAKVITKAWLRDGLKPRCITRDLKWGTPVPLEGFTDKVFYVWFDAPIGYISITANYTDQWRSVEESSTACSLLVETYNFMAKDNVPFHSVVFPCTQLGADDNYSIVNHLCATEYLNYENDKFSKSRGVGVFGNDAQSTGIPADIWRFYLLYMRPESQDSTFSWDDFLLKNNSELLSNLGNFVNRALKFIADFYGGVIPKMEVTEEDKVLLAQVTAELESYVDKLEVAQLRDGIWHMLSISRLGNQYLQSTMPWKLYKSADAADKARAASVVGIAANIACLLSLLIHPYMPEVSQTMRDQLNIQSLWQLEKTFTCNLKPGHKIGKPSPLFAKIEPELISELKKRFSGTQATRETDSQVKVTADPAEAKRLASEVESQASKVRELKASKAEKSKVDEEVVLLLQLKKQLLLAEGRIRLNRARSPLQVKRRKSSHLLSCYTTVDSQTIRISPADVCC
;
A
#
# COMPACT_ATOMS: atom_id res chain seq x y z
N MET A 1 -49.72 -25.25 13.87
CA MET A 1 -49.35 -24.45 12.67
C MET A 1 -49.07 -25.45 11.57
N PHE A 2 -49.39 -25.13 10.32
CA PHE A 2 -49.16 -25.99 9.17
C PHE A 2 -48.28 -25.28 8.16
N LEU A 3 -47.32 -25.97 7.57
CA LEU A 3 -46.57 -25.48 6.43
C LEU A 3 -47.11 -26.17 5.18
N ARG A 4 -47.64 -25.40 4.24
CA ARG A 4 -48.05 -25.89 2.94
C ARG A 4 -46.97 -25.58 1.91
N PHE A 5 -46.56 -26.58 1.13
CA PHE A 5 -45.51 -26.41 0.13
C PHE A 5 -45.60 -27.47 -0.96
N SER A 6 -44.98 -27.19 -2.11
CA SER A 6 -44.82 -28.20 -3.16
C SER A 6 -43.82 -29.26 -2.74
N LYS A 7 -44.17 -30.52 -3.03
CA LYS A 7 -43.33 -31.67 -2.72
C LYS A 7 -41.90 -31.48 -3.27
N GLY A 8 -40.91 -31.45 -2.36
CA GLY A 8 -39.49 -31.35 -2.71
C GLY A 8 -38.95 -29.95 -2.99
N ASP A 9 -39.66 -28.88 -2.63
CA ASP A 9 -39.16 -27.50 -2.72
C ASP A 9 -38.11 -27.21 -1.62
N PRO A 10 -36.86 -26.85 -1.98
CA PRO A 10 -35.82 -26.52 -1.00
C PRO A 10 -36.12 -25.28 -0.15
N GLY A 11 -37.00 -24.38 -0.59
CA GLY A 11 -37.40 -23.21 0.19
C GLY A 11 -38.13 -23.55 1.50
N ALA A 12 -38.80 -24.70 1.56
CA ALA A 12 -39.49 -25.19 2.76
C ALA A 12 -38.54 -25.61 3.89
N LEU A 13 -37.25 -25.83 3.60
CA LEU A 13 -36.26 -26.29 4.57
C LEU A 13 -35.97 -25.27 5.67
N LYS A 14 -36.06 -23.96 5.36
CA LYS A 14 -35.86 -22.86 6.31
C LYS A 14 -36.86 -22.89 7.49
N PRO A 15 -38.19 -22.82 7.28
CA PRO A 15 -39.16 -22.81 8.38
C PRO A 15 -39.26 -24.15 9.13
N VAL A 16 -39.04 -25.29 8.46
CA VAL A 16 -39.03 -26.61 9.14
C VAL A 16 -37.86 -26.70 10.13
N LEU A 17 -36.65 -26.33 9.71
CA LEU A 17 -35.48 -26.31 10.59
C LEU A 17 -35.66 -25.33 11.75
N ALA A 18 -36.24 -24.16 11.49
CA ALA A 18 -36.55 -23.17 12.52
C ALA A 18 -37.53 -23.68 13.60
N ALA A 19 -38.58 -24.41 13.19
CA ALA A 19 -39.52 -25.02 14.14
C ALA A 19 -38.86 -26.09 15.01
N GLU A 20 -38.00 -26.92 14.41
CA GLU A 20 -37.24 -27.96 15.12
C GLU A 20 -36.29 -27.37 16.16
N LEU A 21 -35.47 -26.37 15.78
CA LEU A 21 -34.55 -25.70 16.71
C LEU A 21 -35.30 -24.98 17.84
N ALA A 22 -36.52 -24.50 17.58
CA ALA A 22 -37.39 -23.88 18.58
C ALA A 22 -38.28 -24.88 19.35
N SER A 23 -38.18 -26.19 19.07
CA SER A 23 -39.05 -27.24 19.64
C SER A 23 -40.56 -26.95 19.50
N LYS A 24 -40.98 -26.34 18.37
CA LYS A 24 -42.38 -26.02 18.07
C LYS A 24 -43.00 -27.09 17.17
N SER A 25 -44.24 -27.50 17.47
CA SER A 25 -44.98 -28.45 16.64
C SER A 25 -45.47 -27.80 15.34
N LEU A 26 -45.02 -28.35 14.20
CA LEU A 26 -45.34 -27.91 12.85
C LEU A 26 -45.86 -29.10 12.04
N GLN A 27 -47.06 -28.98 11.47
CA GLN A 27 -47.64 -29.99 10.59
C GLN A 27 -47.29 -29.68 9.13
N LEU A 28 -46.98 -30.70 8.32
CA LEU A 28 -46.51 -30.52 6.94
C LEU A 28 -47.59 -30.96 5.95
N ASP A 29 -47.98 -30.07 5.05
CA ASP A 29 -48.97 -30.29 3.98
C ASP A 29 -48.26 -30.20 2.62
N SER A 30 -47.77 -31.35 2.14
CA SER A 30 -47.01 -31.45 0.88
C SER A 30 -47.96 -31.75 -0.29
N LEU A 31 -48.05 -30.85 -1.26
CA LEU A 31 -48.95 -30.96 -2.42
C LEU A 31 -48.18 -31.30 -3.72
N GLU A 32 -48.82 -32.02 -4.65
CA GLU A 32 -48.22 -32.40 -5.95
C GLU A 32 -48.26 -31.28 -7.01
N ALA A 33 -49.09 -30.25 -6.80
CA ALA A 33 -49.15 -29.08 -7.67
C ALA A 33 -48.14 -28.01 -7.26
N ASN A 34 -47.74 -27.17 -8.23
CA ASN A 34 -46.79 -26.09 -8.03
C ASN A 34 -47.46 -24.93 -7.26
N PHE A 35 -47.16 -24.82 -5.97
CA PHE A 35 -47.61 -23.78 -5.06
C PHE A 35 -46.40 -23.11 -4.41
N ARG A 36 -46.57 -21.84 -4.02
CA ARG A 36 -45.54 -21.14 -3.24
C ARG A 36 -45.61 -21.61 -1.78
N PRO A 37 -44.47 -21.93 -1.14
CA PRO A 37 -44.47 -22.33 0.27
C PRO A 37 -45.06 -21.25 1.17
N ALA A 38 -45.88 -21.65 2.14
CA ALA A 38 -46.47 -20.72 3.08
C ALA A 38 -46.75 -21.35 4.45
N LEU A 39 -46.44 -20.61 5.52
CA LEU A 39 -46.72 -21.02 6.89
C LEU A 39 -48.10 -20.51 7.33
N LEU A 40 -49.00 -21.44 7.61
CA LEU A 40 -50.39 -21.22 8.02
C LEU A 40 -50.55 -21.48 9.52
N ARG A 41 -51.35 -20.65 10.20
CA ARG A 41 -51.64 -20.85 11.62
C ARG A 41 -52.99 -21.55 11.81
N ASP A 42 -53.04 -22.52 12.72
CA ASP A 42 -54.25 -23.29 13.00
C ASP A 42 -55.33 -22.40 13.63
N GLY A 43 -56.53 -22.34 13.02
CA GLY A 43 -57.69 -21.56 13.49
C GLY A 43 -57.76 -20.06 13.17
N LYS A 44 -56.82 -19.48 12.41
CA LYS A 44 -56.84 -18.05 11.97
C LYS A 44 -56.17 -17.87 10.60
N ASP A 45 -56.69 -16.98 9.74
CA ASP A 45 -56.25 -16.67 8.35
C ASP A 45 -54.83 -16.05 8.19
N LEU A 46 -53.85 -16.39 9.04
CA LEU A 46 -52.49 -15.86 8.91
C LEU A 46 -51.61 -16.80 8.08
N GLU A 47 -51.16 -16.29 6.93
CA GLU A 47 -50.28 -16.98 5.96
C GLU A 47 -48.98 -16.18 5.75
N LEU A 48 -47.82 -16.78 6.04
CA LEU A 48 -46.51 -16.19 5.80
C LEU A 48 -45.84 -16.82 4.57
N PHE A 49 -45.68 -16.03 3.50
CA PHE A 49 -45.06 -16.48 2.24
C PHE A 49 -43.54 -16.27 2.19
N SER A 50 -42.97 -15.41 3.04
CA SER A 50 -41.53 -15.23 3.13
C SER A 50 -40.92 -16.27 4.05
N MET A 51 -40.02 -17.10 3.51
CA MET A 51 -39.40 -18.18 4.27
C MET A 51 -38.41 -17.65 5.32
N ASN A 52 -37.80 -16.49 5.10
CA ASN A 52 -36.97 -15.83 6.12
C ASN A 52 -37.85 -15.29 7.27
N ALA A 53 -38.98 -14.64 6.96
CA ALA A 53 -39.90 -14.12 7.97
C ALA A 53 -40.58 -15.25 8.78
N ALA A 54 -41.01 -16.33 8.12
CA ALA A 54 -41.56 -17.51 8.77
C ALA A 54 -40.55 -18.18 9.71
N SER A 55 -39.28 -18.27 9.29
CA SER A 55 -38.21 -18.84 10.11
C SER A 55 -37.88 -17.99 11.34
N CYS A 56 -37.81 -16.66 11.18
CA CYS A 56 -37.57 -15.75 12.29
C CYS A 56 -38.73 -15.78 13.31
N TYR A 57 -39.98 -15.83 12.83
CA TYR A 57 -41.17 -15.95 13.69
C TYR A 57 -41.16 -17.27 14.50
N LEU A 58 -40.72 -18.37 13.89
CA LEU A 58 -40.61 -19.66 14.58
C LEU A 58 -39.46 -19.68 15.59
N LEU A 59 -38.29 -19.13 15.26
CA LEU A 59 -37.14 -19.04 16.19
C LEU A 59 -37.35 -18.00 17.31
N GLY A 60 -38.26 -17.05 17.13
CA GLY A 60 -38.43 -15.93 18.06
C GLY A 60 -37.25 -14.95 18.05
N ALA A 61 -36.55 -14.84 16.91
CA ALA A 61 -35.39 -13.97 16.75
C ALA A 61 -35.77 -12.49 16.89
N LYS A 62 -34.92 -11.69 17.55
CA LYS A 62 -35.10 -10.24 17.68
C LYS A 62 -34.38 -9.55 16.52
N SER A 63 -35.10 -8.68 15.79
CA SER A 63 -34.49 -7.88 14.71
C SER A 63 -33.48 -6.88 15.28
N SER A 64 -32.38 -6.71 14.54
CA SER A 64 -31.36 -5.68 14.74
C SER A 64 -30.84 -5.23 13.36
N PRO A 65 -30.28 -4.01 13.21
CA PRO A 65 -29.84 -3.53 11.91
C PRO A 65 -28.80 -4.41 11.22
N GLU A 66 -27.87 -5.00 11.99
CA GLU A 66 -26.87 -5.94 11.44
C GLU A 66 -27.52 -7.27 11.04
N PHE A 67 -28.43 -7.79 11.86
CA PHE A 67 -29.18 -9.01 11.57
C PHE A 67 -30.04 -8.86 10.30
N ASP A 68 -30.79 -7.77 10.20
CA ASP A 68 -31.67 -7.50 9.05
C ASP A 68 -30.86 -7.28 7.78
N ARG A 69 -29.68 -6.65 7.87
CA ARG A 69 -28.76 -6.45 6.73
C ARG A 69 -28.24 -7.77 6.17
N TRP A 70 -27.96 -8.75 7.02
CA TRP A 70 -27.56 -10.10 6.57
C TRP A 70 -28.73 -10.86 5.94
N LEU A 71 -29.94 -10.73 6.49
CA LEU A 71 -31.13 -11.33 5.87
C LEU A 71 -31.47 -10.69 4.52
N GLU A 72 -31.27 -9.39 4.37
CA GLU A 72 -31.45 -8.68 3.11
C GLU A 72 -30.39 -9.11 2.10
N TRP A 73 -29.09 -9.06 2.45
CA TRP A 73 -27.99 -9.52 1.60
C TRP A 73 -28.16 -10.98 1.15
N GLU A 74 -28.62 -11.86 2.03
CA GLU A 74 -28.91 -13.25 1.68
C GLU A 74 -30.02 -13.35 0.62
N ALA A 75 -31.10 -12.61 0.81
CA ALA A 75 -32.28 -12.67 -0.06
C ALA A 75 -32.04 -12.01 -1.44
N THR A 76 -31.21 -10.96 -1.51
CA THR A 76 -31.01 -10.16 -2.73
C THR A 76 -29.75 -10.52 -3.51
N GLU A 77 -28.69 -11.03 -2.85
CA GLU A 77 -27.41 -11.33 -3.49
C GLU A 77 -27.11 -12.84 -3.51
N LEU A 78 -26.98 -13.46 -2.34
CA LEU A 78 -26.50 -14.85 -2.23
C LEU A 78 -27.50 -15.87 -2.80
N SER A 79 -28.77 -15.81 -2.40
CA SER A 79 -29.80 -16.77 -2.82
C SER A 79 -30.06 -16.73 -4.35
N PRO A 80 -30.23 -15.54 -4.98
CA PRO A 80 -30.37 -15.45 -6.43
C PRO A 80 -29.17 -15.99 -7.21
N LEU A 81 -27.94 -15.64 -6.80
CA LEU A 81 -26.71 -16.13 -7.44
C LEU A 81 -26.58 -17.65 -7.35
N ILE A 82 -26.95 -18.25 -6.21
CA ILE A 82 -26.95 -19.71 -6.06
C ILE A 82 -27.99 -20.37 -6.97
N HIS A 83 -29.21 -19.84 -7.04
CA HIS A 83 -30.23 -20.39 -7.92
C HIS A 83 -29.77 -20.34 -9.38
N LEU A 84 -29.27 -19.19 -9.85
CA LEU A 84 -28.75 -19.03 -11.21
C LEU A 84 -27.59 -19.98 -11.49
N HIS A 85 -26.59 -20.03 -10.60
CA HIS A 85 -25.43 -20.91 -10.74
C HIS A 85 -25.85 -22.39 -10.82
N VAL A 86 -26.66 -22.87 -9.88
CA VAL A 86 -27.10 -24.27 -9.82
C VAL A 86 -27.92 -24.66 -11.05
N VAL A 87 -28.88 -23.85 -11.49
CA VAL A 87 -29.67 -24.15 -12.69
C VAL A 87 -28.81 -24.10 -13.95
N SER A 88 -27.86 -23.16 -14.04
CA SER A 88 -26.92 -23.07 -15.15
C SER A 88 -26.03 -24.33 -15.26
N CYS A 89 -25.51 -24.82 -14.13
CA CYS A 89 -24.71 -26.05 -14.06
C CYS A 89 -25.55 -27.29 -14.41
N LEU A 90 -26.79 -27.39 -13.91
CA LEU A 90 -27.68 -28.50 -14.24
C LEU A 90 -28.05 -28.52 -15.73
N ASN A 91 -28.17 -27.35 -16.35
CA ASN A 91 -28.38 -27.20 -17.79
C ASN A 91 -27.09 -27.25 -18.62
N LYS A 92 -25.93 -27.53 -17.99
CA LYS A 92 -24.60 -27.61 -18.62
C LYS A 92 -24.17 -26.33 -19.35
N LYS A 93 -24.59 -25.16 -18.87
CA LYS A 93 -24.25 -23.83 -19.39
C LYS A 93 -23.83 -22.91 -18.24
N GLU A 94 -22.73 -23.25 -17.56
CA GLU A 94 -22.22 -22.47 -16.42
C GLU A 94 -21.94 -21.02 -16.85
N ASP A 95 -22.49 -20.06 -16.10
CA ASP A 95 -22.24 -18.63 -16.31
C ASP A 95 -21.06 -18.19 -15.43
N SER A 96 -19.93 -17.92 -16.07
CA SER A 96 -18.68 -17.57 -15.38
C SER A 96 -18.75 -16.23 -14.64
N ALA A 97 -19.60 -15.29 -15.08
CA ALA A 97 -19.78 -14.00 -14.42
C ALA A 97 -20.66 -14.13 -13.18
N VAL A 98 -21.70 -14.97 -13.23
CA VAL A 98 -22.51 -15.35 -12.06
C VAL A 98 -21.67 -16.12 -11.03
N LYS A 99 -20.83 -17.06 -11.49
CA LYS A 99 -19.92 -17.82 -10.62
C LYS A 99 -18.91 -16.92 -9.91
N ALA A 100 -18.28 -15.98 -10.62
CA ALA A 100 -17.30 -15.07 -10.04
C ALA A 100 -17.92 -14.24 -8.89
N LYS A 101 -19.11 -13.66 -9.10
CA LYS A 101 -19.81 -12.93 -8.05
C LYS A 101 -20.28 -13.80 -6.89
N LEU A 102 -20.64 -15.06 -7.15
CA LEU A 102 -20.99 -16.01 -6.11
C LEU A 102 -19.78 -16.30 -5.21
N LEU A 103 -18.58 -16.42 -5.78
CA LEU A 103 -17.33 -16.59 -5.01
C LEU A 103 -17.01 -15.33 -4.16
N ASP A 104 -17.33 -14.13 -4.64
CA ASP A 104 -17.19 -12.90 -3.85
C ASP A 104 -18.15 -12.89 -2.65
N CYS A 105 -19.41 -13.26 -2.85
CA CYS A 105 -20.40 -13.38 -1.77
C CYS A 105 -19.97 -14.42 -0.72
N LEU A 106 -19.42 -15.57 -1.17
CA LEU A 106 -18.88 -16.59 -0.28
C LEU A 106 -17.62 -16.11 0.45
N THR A 107 -16.79 -15.27 -0.18
CA THR A 107 -15.63 -14.65 0.46
C THR A 107 -16.06 -13.69 1.57
N GLN A 108 -17.10 -12.88 1.34
CA GLN A 108 -17.67 -12.01 2.37
C GLN A 108 -18.21 -12.81 3.56
N MET A 109 -18.89 -13.93 3.29
CA MET A 109 -19.41 -14.82 4.31
C MET A 109 -18.27 -15.54 5.07
N GLU A 110 -17.23 -16.03 4.38
CA GLU A 110 -16.04 -16.67 4.95
C GLU A 110 -15.26 -15.73 5.91
N ASN A 111 -15.23 -14.45 5.58
CA ASN A 111 -14.57 -13.42 6.40
C ASN A 111 -15.40 -13.00 7.62
N SER A 112 -16.72 -13.06 7.53
CA SER A 112 -17.63 -12.56 8.56
C SER A 112 -18.23 -13.66 9.45
N LEU A 113 -18.02 -14.94 9.12
CA LEU A 113 -18.68 -16.10 9.74
C LEU A 113 -18.48 -16.21 11.26
N ILE A 114 -17.33 -15.76 11.76
CA ILE A 114 -16.97 -15.87 13.19
C ILE A 114 -17.66 -14.78 14.02
N THR A 115 -17.89 -13.61 13.42
CA THR A 115 -18.56 -12.47 14.07
C THR A 115 -20.07 -12.47 13.83
N LEU A 116 -20.58 -13.44 13.08
CA LEU A 116 -21.97 -13.53 12.66
C LEU A 116 -22.88 -13.96 13.82
N ASP A 117 -24.05 -13.33 13.93
CA ASP A 117 -25.07 -13.72 14.89
C ASP A 117 -25.54 -15.17 14.62
N GLN A 118 -25.48 -16.02 15.65
CA GLN A 118 -25.84 -17.43 15.56
C GLN A 118 -27.31 -17.64 15.14
N SER A 119 -28.18 -16.68 15.39
CA SER A 119 -29.59 -16.74 14.96
C SER A 119 -29.77 -16.66 13.44
N LEU A 120 -28.75 -16.22 12.69
CA LEU A 120 -28.72 -16.25 11.22
C LEU A 120 -28.29 -17.59 10.65
N HIS A 121 -27.67 -18.46 11.47
CA HIS A 121 -27.08 -19.70 10.98
C HIS A 121 -28.09 -20.64 10.28
N PRO A 122 -29.32 -20.85 10.81
CA PRO A 122 -30.29 -21.73 10.14
C PRO A 122 -30.68 -21.22 8.74
N VAL A 123 -30.79 -19.90 8.57
CA VAL A 123 -31.18 -19.29 7.30
C VAL A 123 -30.08 -19.45 6.25
N LEU A 124 -28.86 -19.01 6.57
CA LEU A 124 -27.73 -19.09 5.64
C LEU A 124 -27.33 -20.53 5.32
N TRP A 125 -27.45 -21.44 6.28
CA TRP A 125 -27.19 -22.86 6.06
C TRP A 125 -28.21 -23.44 5.07
N CYS A 126 -29.50 -23.17 5.23
CA CYS A 126 -30.50 -23.65 4.28
C CYS A 126 -30.30 -23.06 2.88
N THR A 127 -29.82 -21.82 2.75
CA THR A 127 -29.55 -21.19 1.45
C THR A 127 -28.41 -21.89 0.69
N LEU A 128 -27.35 -22.32 1.40
CA LEU A 128 -26.25 -23.08 0.79
C LEU A 128 -26.63 -24.54 0.46
N PHE A 129 -27.78 -25.04 0.92
CA PHE A 129 -28.18 -26.46 0.76
C PHE A 129 -28.21 -26.91 -0.69
N SER A 130 -28.84 -26.13 -1.57
CA SER A 130 -28.94 -26.49 -2.99
C SER A 130 -27.57 -26.54 -3.66
N LEU A 131 -26.66 -25.63 -3.29
CA LEU A 131 -25.29 -25.54 -3.82
C LEU A 131 -24.43 -26.73 -3.38
N VAL A 132 -24.51 -27.11 -2.09
CA VAL A 132 -23.78 -28.25 -1.52
C VAL A 132 -24.32 -29.57 -2.06
N THR A 133 -25.64 -29.72 -2.09
CA THR A 133 -26.31 -30.98 -2.49
C THR A 133 -26.09 -31.28 -3.97
N SER A 134 -26.18 -30.27 -4.84
CA SER A 134 -25.93 -30.42 -6.27
C SER A 134 -24.45 -30.71 -6.58
N LYS A 135 -23.54 -30.40 -5.63
CA LYS A 135 -22.08 -30.39 -5.82
C LYS A 135 -21.66 -29.51 -7.01
N SER A 136 -22.42 -28.45 -7.28
CA SER A 136 -22.22 -27.60 -8.47
C SER A 136 -21.18 -26.50 -8.26
N LEU A 137 -20.69 -26.30 -7.03
CA LEU A 137 -19.56 -25.42 -6.75
C LEU A 137 -18.53 -26.16 -5.88
N PRO A 138 -17.65 -26.97 -6.50
CA PRO A 138 -16.61 -27.72 -5.78
C PRO A 138 -15.72 -26.84 -4.89
N GLU A 139 -15.51 -25.57 -5.29
CA GLU A 139 -14.75 -24.55 -4.57
C GLU A 139 -15.32 -24.25 -3.18
N LEU A 140 -16.59 -24.54 -2.93
CA LEU A 140 -17.22 -24.35 -1.63
C LEU A 140 -16.58 -25.20 -0.53
N GLU A 141 -16.19 -26.44 -0.82
CA GLU A 141 -15.56 -27.30 0.18
C GLU A 141 -14.06 -27.07 0.36
N THR A 142 -13.40 -26.54 -0.67
CA THR A 142 -11.94 -26.44 -0.73
C THR A 142 -11.43 -25.02 -0.46
N SER A 143 -12.13 -24.00 -0.97
CA SER A 143 -11.71 -22.60 -0.90
C SER A 143 -12.37 -21.84 0.25
N PHE A 144 -13.59 -22.23 0.63
CA PHE A 144 -14.33 -21.61 1.73
C PHE A 144 -14.44 -22.56 2.91
N VAL A 145 -13.28 -22.88 3.51
CA VAL A 145 -13.17 -23.96 4.51
C VAL A 145 -13.91 -23.62 5.80
N LYS A 146 -13.95 -22.35 6.24
CA LYS A 146 -14.75 -21.98 7.43
C LYS A 146 -16.22 -22.16 7.13
N VAL A 147 -16.71 -21.68 6.00
CA VAL A 147 -18.11 -21.87 5.58
C VAL A 147 -18.41 -23.35 5.38
N SER A 148 -17.53 -24.14 4.73
CA SER A 148 -17.71 -25.58 4.53
C SER A 148 -17.70 -26.36 5.84
N LYS A 149 -16.75 -26.05 6.73
CA LYS A 149 -16.64 -26.68 8.05
C LYS A 149 -17.83 -26.32 8.93
N TRP A 150 -18.18 -25.04 9.02
CA TRP A 150 -19.39 -24.54 9.69
C TRP A 150 -20.64 -25.23 9.14
N TYR A 151 -20.73 -25.37 7.81
CA TYR A 151 -21.83 -26.04 7.15
C TYR A 151 -21.90 -27.52 7.54
N LYS A 152 -20.78 -28.25 7.48
CA LYS A 152 -20.69 -29.67 7.84
C LYS A 152 -20.95 -29.91 9.33
N GLU A 153 -20.50 -29.01 10.20
CA GLU A 153 -20.74 -29.07 11.65
C GLU A 153 -22.21 -28.83 12.01
N LEU A 154 -22.89 -27.90 11.35
CA LEU A 154 -24.33 -27.69 11.51
C LEU A 154 -25.14 -28.84 10.90
N ALA A 155 -24.74 -29.34 9.72
CA ALA A 155 -25.38 -30.45 9.02
C ALA A 155 -25.40 -31.75 9.83
N ALA A 156 -24.38 -31.96 10.68
CA ALA A 156 -24.27 -33.14 11.53
C ALA A 156 -25.19 -33.12 12.77
N ARG A 157 -25.84 -31.99 13.08
CA ARG A 157 -26.73 -31.86 14.23
C ARG A 157 -28.07 -32.55 13.98
N LYS A 158 -28.69 -33.09 15.04
CA LYS A 158 -29.89 -33.95 14.93
C LYS A 158 -31.09 -33.21 14.32
N GLU A 159 -31.23 -31.93 14.64
CA GLU A 159 -32.30 -31.05 14.18
C GLU A 159 -32.19 -30.81 12.66
N TYR A 160 -30.96 -30.60 12.16
CA TYR A 160 -30.67 -30.40 10.74
C TYR A 160 -30.94 -31.67 9.92
N VAL A 161 -30.48 -32.82 10.42
CA VAL A 161 -30.73 -34.13 9.78
C VAL A 161 -32.22 -34.44 9.73
N LYS A 162 -32.97 -34.15 10.81
CA LYS A 162 -34.42 -34.38 10.85
C LYS A 162 -35.16 -33.47 9.89
N ALA A 163 -34.86 -32.17 9.87
CA ALA A 163 -35.50 -31.22 8.96
C ALA A 163 -35.31 -31.59 7.48
N VAL A 164 -34.12 -32.04 7.09
CA VAL A 164 -33.87 -32.52 5.71
C VAL A 164 -34.72 -33.74 5.39
N ARG A 165 -34.83 -34.71 6.31
CA ARG A 165 -35.67 -35.92 6.10
C ARG A 165 -37.15 -35.59 5.97
N ASP A 166 -37.66 -34.65 6.76
CA ASP A 166 -39.08 -34.31 6.79
C ASP A 166 -39.52 -33.57 5.52
N VAL A 167 -38.62 -32.76 4.91
CA VAL A 167 -38.89 -32.06 3.64
C VAL A 167 -38.60 -32.94 2.42
N PHE A 168 -37.48 -33.67 2.44
CA PHE A 168 -37.01 -34.52 1.36
C PHE A 168 -37.21 -35.99 1.76
N THR A 169 -38.43 -36.49 1.51
CA THR A 169 -38.91 -37.83 1.88
C THR A 169 -38.14 -39.00 1.22
N SER A 170 -37.26 -38.71 0.28
CA SER A 170 -36.41 -39.63 -0.48
C SER A 170 -35.10 -38.92 -0.90
N ASP A 171 -34.24 -39.54 -1.72
CA ASP A 171 -32.91 -39.00 -2.09
C ASP A 171 -32.94 -37.49 -2.48
N PRO A 172 -32.32 -36.60 -1.67
CA PRO A 172 -32.43 -35.16 -1.86
C PRO A 172 -31.92 -34.65 -3.22
N LEU A 173 -30.86 -35.26 -3.77
CA LEU A 173 -30.31 -34.85 -5.07
C LEU A 173 -31.29 -35.13 -6.21
N SER A 174 -31.91 -36.30 -6.21
CA SER A 174 -32.89 -36.70 -7.22
C SER A 174 -34.13 -35.80 -7.19
N VAL A 175 -34.63 -35.48 -5.99
CA VAL A 175 -35.77 -34.56 -5.80
C VAL A 175 -35.39 -33.13 -6.23
N LEU A 176 -34.22 -32.63 -5.82
CA LEU A 176 -33.74 -31.29 -6.17
C LEU A 176 -33.65 -31.11 -7.68
N LYS A 177 -33.06 -32.07 -8.42
CA LYS A 177 -32.96 -32.02 -9.89
C LYS A 177 -34.33 -31.97 -10.58
N ALA A 178 -35.32 -32.68 -10.05
CA ALA A 178 -36.66 -32.74 -10.63
C ALA A 178 -37.49 -31.46 -10.39
N THR A 179 -37.16 -30.70 -9.34
CA THR A 179 -37.95 -29.56 -8.86
C THR A 179 -37.31 -28.21 -9.17
N ILE A 180 -35.99 -28.01 -8.93
CA ILE A 180 -35.35 -26.69 -9.00
C ILE A 180 -35.37 -26.06 -10.40
N VAL A 181 -35.25 -26.88 -11.45
CA VAL A 181 -35.26 -26.41 -12.86
C VAL A 181 -36.67 -25.97 -13.30
N LYS A 182 -37.71 -26.40 -12.58
CA LYS A 182 -39.11 -26.02 -12.87
C LYS A 182 -39.55 -24.74 -12.14
N LEU A 183 -38.71 -24.21 -11.24
CA LEU A 183 -38.96 -22.95 -10.55
C LEU A 183 -38.57 -21.77 -11.45
N PRO A 184 -39.23 -20.61 -11.35
CA PRO A 184 -38.85 -19.41 -12.09
C PRO A 184 -37.43 -18.94 -11.73
N LEU A 185 -36.65 -18.52 -12.73
CA LEU A 185 -35.31 -17.94 -12.53
C LEU A 185 -35.40 -16.51 -11.96
N PRO A 186 -34.50 -16.12 -11.06
CA PRO A 186 -34.45 -14.76 -10.51
C PRO A 186 -33.80 -13.78 -11.50
N ASP A 187 -34.21 -12.52 -11.46
CA ASP A 187 -33.69 -11.42 -12.29
C ASP A 187 -32.54 -10.72 -11.53
N TYR A 188 -31.26 -10.82 -11.98
CA TYR A 188 -30.06 -10.37 -11.25
C TYR A 188 -29.03 -9.66 -12.18
N CYS A 189 -28.48 -8.49 -11.80
CA CYS A 189 -27.64 -7.60 -12.64
C CYS A 189 -26.14 -7.53 -12.23
N LEU A 190 -25.21 -7.65 -13.20
CA LEU A 190 -23.77 -7.92 -12.98
C LEU A 190 -22.78 -6.72 -13.10
N SER A 191 -23.09 -5.51 -12.65
CA SER A 191 -22.39 -4.28 -13.11
C SER A 191 -21.20 -3.69 -12.30
N ASN A 192 -20.44 -4.42 -11.48
CA ASN A 192 -19.29 -3.88 -10.72
C ASN A 192 -17.95 -4.63 -10.97
N ALA A 193 -17.58 -4.83 -12.23
CA ALA A 193 -16.49 -5.72 -12.64
C ALA A 193 -15.10 -5.04 -12.78
N SER A 194 -14.07 -5.69 -12.23
CA SER A 194 -12.66 -5.60 -12.67
C SER A 194 -12.37 -6.82 -13.57
N THR A 195 -11.56 -6.65 -14.61
CA THR A 195 -11.31 -7.61 -15.71
C THR A 195 -10.62 -8.94 -15.30
N PRO A 196 -10.87 -10.07 -16.02
CA PRO A 196 -10.36 -11.41 -15.69
C PRO A 196 -8.93 -11.71 -16.21
N GLU A 197 -8.13 -12.44 -15.42
CA GLU A 197 -6.93 -13.17 -15.90
C GLU A 197 -7.27 -14.65 -16.23
N PRO A 198 -6.57 -15.29 -17.19
CA PRO A 198 -6.92 -16.59 -17.79
C PRO A 198 -6.46 -17.83 -16.98
N VAL A 199 -7.10 -18.98 -17.25
CA VAL A 199 -6.81 -20.32 -16.71
C VAL A 199 -5.43 -20.80 -17.16
N VAL A 200 -4.48 -21.03 -16.24
CA VAL A 200 -3.15 -21.57 -16.55
C VAL A 200 -3.23 -23.10 -16.66
N SER A 201 -3.14 -23.62 -17.89
CA SER A 201 -2.69 -24.99 -18.15
C SER A 201 -1.27 -25.18 -17.59
N GLY A 202 -0.95 -26.34 -17.00
CA GLY A 202 0.43 -26.63 -16.58
C GLY A 202 1.45 -26.38 -17.70
N PRO A 203 2.73 -26.08 -17.38
CA PRO A 203 3.71 -25.67 -18.38
C PRO A 203 3.78 -26.68 -19.54
N ALA A 204 3.92 -26.19 -20.78
CA ALA A 204 4.00 -27.09 -21.91
C ALA A 204 5.28 -27.93 -21.81
N ALA A 205 5.28 -29.15 -22.37
CA ALA A 205 6.44 -30.04 -22.33
C ALA A 205 7.72 -29.39 -22.90
N GLY A 206 7.57 -28.50 -23.90
CA GLY A 206 8.68 -27.71 -24.45
C GLY A 206 9.28 -26.73 -23.44
N ASP A 207 8.44 -26.06 -22.65
CA ASP A 207 8.87 -25.09 -21.64
C ASP A 207 9.59 -25.79 -20.48
N ILE A 208 9.13 -26.98 -20.11
CA ILE A 208 9.74 -27.84 -19.08
C ILE A 208 11.18 -28.19 -19.46
N GLU A 209 11.39 -28.69 -20.68
CA GLU A 209 12.73 -29.08 -21.12
C GLU A 209 13.64 -27.86 -21.36
N ALA A 210 13.08 -26.74 -21.83
CA ALA A 210 13.82 -25.49 -21.97
C ALA A 210 14.32 -24.96 -20.61
N ALA A 211 13.45 -24.89 -19.61
CA ALA A 211 13.81 -24.46 -18.25
C ALA A 211 14.86 -25.39 -17.63
N TYR A 212 14.72 -26.71 -17.80
CA TYR A 212 15.70 -27.67 -17.31
C TYR A 212 17.07 -27.54 -17.99
N ARG A 213 17.10 -27.34 -19.30
CA ARG A 213 18.35 -27.12 -20.03
C ARG A 213 19.07 -25.88 -19.51
N THR A 214 18.36 -24.76 -19.39
CA THR A 214 18.92 -23.50 -18.88
C THR A 214 19.43 -23.66 -17.44
N TRP A 215 18.69 -24.34 -16.57
CA TRP A 215 19.14 -24.69 -15.22
C TRP A 215 20.51 -25.39 -15.21
N CYS A 216 20.78 -26.25 -16.19
CA CYS A 216 22.02 -27.01 -16.30
C CYS A 216 23.18 -26.23 -16.94
N THR A 217 22.91 -25.38 -17.93
CA THR A 217 23.95 -24.85 -18.84
C THR A 217 24.30 -23.39 -18.63
N GLU A 218 23.41 -22.56 -18.10
CA GLU A 218 23.68 -21.13 -17.99
C GLU A 218 24.51 -20.78 -16.74
N GLU A 219 25.46 -19.87 -16.93
CA GLU A 219 26.28 -19.28 -15.88
C GLU A 219 25.85 -17.84 -15.62
N GLN A 220 25.94 -17.43 -14.36
CA GLN A 220 25.57 -16.09 -13.94
C GLN A 220 26.56 -15.04 -14.40
N ARG A 221 26.04 -13.87 -14.74
CA ARG A 221 26.83 -12.68 -15.05
C ARG A 221 26.80 -11.74 -13.85
N PRO A 222 27.93 -11.54 -13.13
CA PRO A 222 28.01 -10.52 -12.08
C PRO A 222 27.65 -9.15 -12.63
N LEU A 223 26.93 -8.34 -11.85
CA LEU A 223 26.70 -6.96 -12.24
C LEU A 223 28.03 -6.20 -12.31
N SER A 224 28.19 -5.44 -13.38
CA SER A 224 29.33 -4.53 -13.50
C SER A 224 29.28 -3.48 -12.38
N PRO A 225 30.41 -3.13 -11.75
CA PRO A 225 30.47 -2.00 -10.82
C PRO A 225 29.95 -0.73 -11.48
N ARG A 226 29.16 0.05 -10.74
CA ARG A 226 28.64 1.33 -11.22
C ARG A 226 29.76 2.35 -11.29
N GLN A 227 29.85 3.06 -12.41
CA GLN A 227 30.77 4.18 -12.59
C GLN A 227 30.00 5.48 -12.52
N HIS A 228 30.50 6.43 -11.74
CA HIS A 228 29.93 7.77 -11.62
C HIS A 228 30.90 8.80 -12.25
N PRO A 229 30.39 9.81 -12.98
CA PRO A 229 28.99 10.00 -13.32
C PRO A 229 28.48 8.92 -14.30
N VAL A 230 27.23 8.51 -14.13
CA VAL A 230 26.54 7.59 -15.05
C VAL A 230 26.19 8.38 -16.30
N LEU A 231 26.71 7.94 -17.45
CA LEU A 231 26.53 8.58 -18.75
C LEU A 231 26.04 7.53 -19.77
N PRO A 232 25.28 7.92 -20.81
CA PRO A 232 24.76 6.99 -21.81
C PRO A 232 25.86 6.15 -22.48
N ASP A 233 25.56 4.88 -22.71
CA ASP A 233 26.43 3.87 -23.31
C ASP A 233 25.76 3.29 -24.56
N ALA A 234 26.47 3.28 -25.69
CA ALA A 234 25.98 2.76 -26.97
C ALA A 234 25.67 1.27 -26.96
N SER A 235 26.32 0.52 -26.06
CA SER A 235 26.19 -0.93 -25.97
C SER A 235 25.06 -1.40 -25.06
N ARG A 236 24.37 -0.47 -24.38
CA ARG A 236 23.35 -0.77 -23.37
C ARG A 236 22.09 0.07 -23.58
N ARG A 237 20.98 -0.41 -23.02
CA ARG A 237 19.76 0.40 -22.87
C ARG A 237 20.02 1.48 -21.83
N ASN A 238 19.79 2.74 -22.19
CA ASN A 238 20.00 3.90 -21.30
C ASN A 238 18.65 4.38 -20.78
N VAL A 239 18.53 4.50 -19.45
CA VAL A 239 17.27 4.84 -18.80
C VAL A 239 17.48 6.02 -17.85
N LEU A 240 16.88 7.15 -18.16
CA LEU A 240 16.80 8.31 -17.26
C LEU A 240 15.53 8.18 -16.42
N ILE A 241 15.68 8.13 -15.11
CA ILE A 241 14.57 7.99 -14.17
C ILE A 241 14.50 9.25 -13.34
N THR A 242 13.33 9.88 -13.30
CA THR A 242 13.06 10.98 -12.39
C THR A 242 11.88 10.67 -11.49
N SER A 243 11.95 11.21 -10.28
CA SER A 243 10.80 11.26 -9.38
C SER A 243 10.38 12.71 -9.20
N ALA A 244 9.07 12.95 -9.14
CA ALA A 244 8.52 14.29 -8.92
C ALA A 244 9.21 14.98 -7.73
N LEU A 245 9.70 16.19 -7.98
CA LEU A 245 10.42 16.97 -6.98
C LEU A 245 9.48 17.30 -5.81
N PRO A 246 9.68 16.77 -4.59
CA PRO A 246 8.89 17.17 -3.44
C PRO A 246 9.05 18.65 -3.12
N TYR A 247 7.93 19.32 -2.84
CA TYR A 247 7.93 20.65 -2.24
C TYR A 247 8.65 20.64 -0.90
N VAL A 248 9.70 21.45 -0.78
CA VAL A 248 10.60 21.46 0.37
C VAL A 248 9.89 21.91 1.66
N ASN A 249 8.86 22.72 1.59
CA ASN A 249 8.25 23.35 2.76
C ASN A 249 7.35 22.43 3.60
N ASN A 250 7.25 21.14 3.27
CA ASN A 250 6.43 20.15 3.96
C ASN A 250 7.23 18.89 4.29
N VAL A 251 6.79 18.17 5.34
CA VAL A 251 7.36 16.86 5.63
C VAL A 251 6.62 15.84 4.74
N PRO A 252 7.31 14.98 3.98
CA PRO A 252 6.65 14.01 3.13
C PRO A 252 5.95 12.95 3.98
N HIS A 253 4.71 12.61 3.65
CA HIS A 253 3.99 11.48 4.23
C HIS A 253 4.12 10.22 3.38
N LEU A 254 3.66 9.07 3.89
CA LEU A 254 3.80 7.79 3.19
C LEU A 254 3.20 7.83 1.76
N GLY A 255 2.10 8.55 1.58
CA GLY A 255 1.51 8.80 0.25
C GLY A 255 2.43 9.51 -0.75
N ASN A 256 3.20 10.53 -0.32
CA ASN A 256 4.19 11.16 -1.19
C ASN A 256 5.34 10.20 -1.52
N ILE A 257 5.76 9.40 -0.53
CA ILE A 257 6.86 8.46 -0.67
C ILE A 257 6.50 7.37 -1.70
N ILE A 258 5.34 6.71 -1.55
CA ILE A 258 4.92 5.64 -2.45
C ILE A 258 4.60 6.14 -3.85
N GLY A 259 3.95 7.31 -3.99
CA GLY A 259 3.54 7.83 -5.29
C GLY A 259 4.71 8.29 -6.17
N CYS A 260 5.84 8.62 -5.56
CA CYS A 260 6.99 9.21 -6.24
C CYS A 260 8.26 8.38 -5.97
N VAL A 261 9.01 8.74 -4.92
CA VAL A 261 10.42 8.34 -4.76
C VAL A 261 10.63 6.84 -4.53
N LEU A 262 9.71 6.17 -3.83
CA LEU A 262 9.80 4.73 -3.57
C LEU A 262 9.45 3.92 -4.83
N SER A 263 8.48 4.38 -5.63
CA SER A 263 8.16 3.73 -6.91
C SER A 263 9.33 3.83 -7.90
N ALA A 264 9.92 5.01 -8.04
CA ALA A 264 11.07 5.22 -8.91
C ALA A 264 12.32 4.46 -8.43
N ASP A 265 12.52 4.32 -7.12
CA ASP A 265 13.64 3.55 -6.55
C ASP A 265 13.57 2.06 -6.93
N VAL A 266 12.40 1.46 -6.80
CA VAL A 266 12.18 0.06 -7.20
C VAL A 266 12.50 -0.13 -8.67
N PHE A 267 11.96 0.74 -9.54
CA PHE A 267 12.23 0.65 -10.96
C PHE A 267 13.72 0.87 -11.27
N SER A 268 14.38 1.83 -10.63
CA SER A 268 15.82 2.09 -10.78
C SER A 268 16.67 0.87 -10.40
N ARG A 269 16.39 0.26 -9.24
CA ARG A 269 17.07 -0.97 -8.79
C ARG A 269 16.83 -2.13 -9.74
N PHE A 270 15.61 -2.26 -10.28
CA PHE A 270 15.32 -3.25 -11.30
C PHE A 270 16.11 -3.01 -12.59
N CYS A 271 16.15 -1.79 -13.12
CA CYS A 271 16.97 -1.45 -14.29
C CYS A 271 18.44 -1.83 -14.08
N ARG A 272 18.99 -1.53 -12.88
CA ARG A 272 20.36 -1.92 -12.51
C ARG A 272 20.54 -3.43 -12.49
N LEU A 273 19.59 -4.18 -11.91
CA LEU A 273 19.61 -5.65 -11.96
C LEU A 273 19.55 -6.18 -13.40
N ARG A 274 18.83 -5.52 -14.31
CA ARG A 274 18.78 -5.90 -15.73
C ARG A 274 20.04 -5.55 -16.52
N GLY A 275 21.02 -4.91 -15.88
CA GLY A 275 22.25 -4.46 -16.54
C GLY A 275 22.05 -3.21 -17.39
N TYR A 276 20.90 -2.52 -17.27
CA TYR A 276 20.65 -1.26 -17.97
C TYR A 276 21.52 -0.15 -17.39
N ASN A 277 21.85 0.81 -18.24
CA ASN A 277 22.55 1.99 -17.83
C ASN A 277 21.54 3.02 -17.29
N SER A 278 21.26 2.97 -15.99
CA SER A 278 20.23 3.81 -15.37
C SER A 278 20.81 4.94 -14.51
N LEU A 279 20.25 6.13 -14.71
CA LEU A 279 20.50 7.32 -13.90
C LEU A 279 19.19 7.72 -13.20
N TYR A 280 19.17 7.69 -11.88
CA TYR A 280 18.02 8.08 -11.06
C TYR A 280 18.24 9.40 -10.34
N ILE A 281 17.51 10.44 -10.76
CA ILE A 281 17.61 11.81 -10.28
C ILE A 281 16.33 12.25 -9.56
N CYS A 282 16.50 13.00 -8.47
CA CYS A 282 15.43 13.76 -7.84
C CYS A 282 16.04 14.95 -7.09
N GLY A 283 15.22 15.71 -6.38
CA GLY A 283 15.64 16.83 -5.57
C GLY A 283 14.45 17.53 -4.94
N THR A 284 14.68 18.62 -4.24
CA THR A 284 13.61 19.44 -3.66
C THR A 284 13.20 20.58 -4.58
N ASP A 285 11.89 20.79 -4.71
CA ASP A 285 11.32 22.00 -5.30
C ASP A 285 11.19 23.07 -4.21
N GLU A 286 11.93 24.17 -4.39
CA GLU A 286 12.24 25.12 -3.34
C GLU A 286 11.66 26.52 -3.55
N TYR A 287 11.18 26.84 -4.75
CA TYR A 287 10.67 28.17 -5.08
C TYR A 287 9.17 28.35 -4.80
N GLY A 288 8.72 29.61 -4.87
CA GLY A 288 7.30 29.95 -4.85
C GLY A 288 6.78 30.48 -3.51
N THR A 289 5.54 30.97 -3.55
CA THR A 289 4.90 31.70 -2.44
C THR A 289 4.77 30.86 -1.17
N ALA A 290 4.60 29.54 -1.31
CA ALA A 290 4.43 28.65 -0.17
C ALA A 290 5.70 28.56 0.68
N THR A 291 6.89 28.65 0.07
CA THR A 291 8.17 28.74 0.78
C THR A 291 8.29 30.07 1.51
N GLU A 292 8.05 31.21 0.85
CA GLU A 292 8.09 32.54 1.51
C GLU A 292 7.12 32.60 2.70
N THR A 293 5.91 32.06 2.54
CA THR A 293 4.90 32.03 3.61
C THR A 293 5.38 31.22 4.81
N LYS A 294 5.94 30.04 4.55
CA LYS A 294 6.40 29.14 5.61
C LYS A 294 7.64 29.70 6.30
N ALA A 295 8.53 30.36 5.56
CA ALA A 295 9.68 31.07 6.09
C ALA A 295 9.26 32.14 7.11
N VAL A 296 8.28 32.99 6.73
CA VAL A 296 7.71 34.00 7.64
C VAL A 296 7.06 33.37 8.87
N GLN A 297 6.32 32.26 8.71
CA GLN A 297 5.70 31.55 9.83
C GLN A 297 6.70 30.96 10.83
N GLU A 298 7.87 30.52 10.35
CA GLU A 298 8.93 29.95 11.20
C GLU A 298 9.99 30.98 11.62
N GLY A 299 9.85 32.25 11.22
CA GLY A 299 10.82 33.31 11.54
C GLY A 299 12.18 33.12 10.85
N LEU A 300 12.19 32.53 9.64
CA LEU A 300 13.37 32.23 8.84
C LEU A 300 13.34 32.97 7.50
N THR A 301 14.49 33.06 6.83
CA THR A 301 14.54 33.41 5.41
C THR A 301 14.11 32.23 4.53
N PRO A 302 13.67 32.46 3.27
CA PRO A 302 13.36 31.38 2.33
C PRO A 302 14.52 30.39 2.14
N GLU A 303 15.76 30.86 2.08
CA GLU A 303 16.93 30.01 1.94
C GLU A 303 17.16 29.11 3.16
N GLU A 304 17.07 29.65 4.38
CA GLU A 304 17.24 28.89 5.62
C GLU A 304 16.16 27.81 5.79
N ILE A 305 14.90 28.10 5.44
CA ILE A 305 13.84 27.09 5.53
C ILE A 305 14.03 25.99 4.48
N CYS A 306 14.44 26.36 3.27
CA CYS A 306 14.78 25.43 2.22
C CYS A 306 15.91 24.49 2.66
N GLU A 307 16.99 25.03 3.21
CA GLU A 307 18.12 24.24 3.74
C GLU A 307 17.68 23.27 4.84
N LYS A 308 16.88 23.77 5.80
CA LYS A 308 16.36 22.96 6.91
C LYS A 308 15.58 21.74 6.40
N TYR A 309 14.65 21.96 5.47
CA TYR A 309 13.80 20.88 5.00
C TYR A 309 14.46 20.02 3.90
N TYR A 310 15.39 20.54 3.10
CA TYR A 310 16.21 19.73 2.20
C TYR A 310 16.94 18.62 2.97
N ARG A 311 17.56 18.96 4.11
CA ARG A 311 18.17 17.97 5.02
C ARG A 311 17.15 16.97 5.54
N LEU A 312 15.98 17.43 5.98
CA LEU A 312 14.92 16.56 6.47
C LEU A 312 14.44 15.56 5.39
N HIS A 313 14.24 16.01 4.15
CA HIS A 313 13.92 15.15 3.02
C HIS A 313 15.02 14.12 2.76
N SER A 314 16.27 14.59 2.69
CA SER A 314 17.44 13.73 2.49
C SER A 314 17.55 12.63 3.54
N ASP A 315 17.40 12.97 4.83
CA ASP A 315 17.44 12.03 5.94
C ASP A 315 16.29 11.01 5.89
N ILE A 316 15.08 11.45 5.54
CA ILE A 316 13.91 10.58 5.37
C ILE A 316 14.17 9.58 4.23
N TYR A 317 14.57 10.06 3.05
CA TYR A 317 14.77 9.20 1.89
C TYR A 317 15.95 8.24 2.06
N LYS A 318 17.02 8.69 2.72
CA LYS A 318 18.13 7.82 3.11
C LYS A 318 17.68 6.69 4.03
N TRP A 319 16.84 6.98 5.03
CA TRP A 319 16.31 5.93 5.92
C TRP A 319 15.36 4.96 5.21
N PHE A 320 14.53 5.45 4.29
CA PHE A 320 13.72 4.60 3.40
C PHE A 320 14.57 3.85 2.35
N ASN A 321 15.89 4.00 2.37
CA ASN A 321 16.84 3.37 1.45
C ASN A 321 16.51 3.67 -0.03
N ILE A 322 16.21 4.94 -0.31
CA ILE A 322 16.06 5.44 -1.68
C ILE A 322 17.46 5.72 -2.25
N ASP A 323 17.81 5.04 -3.33
CA ASP A 323 19.16 5.01 -3.90
C ASP A 323 19.26 5.89 -5.16
N PHE A 324 19.09 7.19 -4.92
CA PHE A 324 19.33 8.23 -5.93
C PHE A 324 20.80 8.23 -6.36
N ASP A 325 21.03 8.43 -7.66
CA ASP A 325 22.37 8.75 -8.17
C ASP A 325 22.77 10.18 -7.81
N HIS A 326 21.79 11.08 -7.80
CA HIS A 326 21.95 12.42 -7.28
C HIS A 326 20.62 12.97 -6.75
N PHE A 327 20.64 13.54 -5.54
CA PHE A 327 19.50 14.22 -4.92
C PHE A 327 19.81 15.72 -4.78
N GLY A 328 19.37 16.51 -5.75
CA GLY A 328 19.72 17.93 -5.87
C GLY A 328 18.66 18.90 -5.36
N ARG A 329 18.73 20.15 -5.85
CA ARG A 329 17.91 21.29 -5.42
C ARG A 329 17.62 22.21 -6.61
N THR A 330 16.48 22.89 -6.61
CA THR A 330 16.16 23.86 -7.67
C THR A 330 16.78 25.25 -7.46
N ILE A 331 17.34 25.56 -6.29
CA ILE A 331 17.97 26.87 -6.02
C ILE A 331 19.46 26.93 -6.42
N THR A 332 19.77 26.63 -7.68
CA THR A 332 21.16 26.58 -8.18
C THR A 332 21.42 27.53 -9.34
N SER A 333 22.68 27.86 -9.60
CA SER A 333 23.06 28.65 -10.77
C SER A 333 22.72 27.94 -12.09
N HIS A 334 22.77 26.59 -12.11
CA HIS A 334 22.36 25.81 -13.27
C HIS A 334 20.86 25.93 -13.54
N GLN A 335 20.02 25.92 -12.50
CA GLN A 335 18.58 26.20 -12.67
C GLN A 335 18.38 27.54 -13.36
N THR A 336 18.96 28.62 -12.82
CA THR A 336 18.76 29.96 -13.40
C THR A 336 19.21 30.01 -14.85
N LYS A 337 20.42 29.51 -15.16
CA LYS A 337 20.95 29.53 -16.52
C LYS A 337 20.09 28.74 -17.51
N ILE A 338 19.71 27.51 -17.16
CA ILE A 338 18.97 26.61 -18.06
C ILE A 338 17.53 27.08 -18.22
N SER A 339 16.85 27.51 -17.15
CA SER A 339 15.49 28.06 -17.25
C SER A 339 15.45 29.32 -18.11
N GLN A 340 16.45 30.20 -17.98
CA GLN A 340 16.56 31.40 -18.82
C GLN A 340 16.88 31.08 -20.29
N ASP A 341 17.74 30.09 -20.56
CA ASP A 341 18.03 29.61 -21.92
C ASP A 341 16.77 29.04 -22.59
N ILE A 342 16.05 28.14 -21.92
CA ILE A 342 14.79 27.57 -22.42
C ILE A 342 13.76 28.68 -22.64
N PHE A 343 13.60 29.61 -21.69
CA PHE A 343 12.71 30.76 -21.86
C PHE A 343 13.05 31.56 -23.12
N TRP A 344 14.32 31.89 -23.34
CA TRP A 344 14.72 32.68 -24.51
C TRP A 344 14.47 31.97 -25.83
N LYS A 345 14.64 30.65 -25.88
CA LYS A 345 14.33 29.85 -27.07
C LYS A 345 12.84 29.87 -27.37
N VAL A 346 12.01 29.56 -26.38
CA VAL A 346 10.54 29.58 -26.50
C VAL A 346 10.03 30.99 -26.85
N TYR A 347 10.62 32.04 -26.26
CA TYR A 347 10.29 33.44 -26.54
C TYR A 347 10.63 33.83 -27.98
N LYS A 348 11.85 33.53 -28.45
CA LYS A 348 12.30 33.84 -29.82
C LYS A 348 11.49 33.07 -30.88
N ASN A 349 11.02 31.87 -30.54
CA ASN A 349 10.17 31.05 -31.40
C ASN A 349 8.71 31.52 -31.43
N GLY A 350 8.36 32.61 -30.72
CA GLY A 350 7.04 33.25 -30.78
C GLY A 350 5.96 32.61 -29.92
N TYR A 351 6.31 31.72 -28.99
CA TYR A 351 5.36 31.01 -28.13
C TYR A 351 5.07 31.70 -26.79
N ILE A 352 5.65 32.89 -26.56
CA ILE A 352 5.39 33.69 -25.36
C ILE A 352 4.60 34.95 -25.73
N SER A 353 3.46 35.16 -25.07
CA SER A 353 2.68 36.39 -25.16
C SER A 353 2.80 37.22 -23.87
N LYS A 354 2.47 38.51 -23.97
CA LYS A 354 2.45 39.45 -22.85
C LYS A 354 1.04 39.99 -22.67
N ASP A 355 0.54 39.97 -21.44
CA ASP A 355 -0.74 40.55 -21.07
C ASP A 355 -0.67 41.18 -19.67
N SER A 356 -1.58 42.07 -19.34
CA SER A 356 -1.65 42.72 -18.03
C SER A 356 -2.76 42.10 -17.17
N VAL A 357 -2.45 41.82 -15.91
CA VAL A 357 -3.40 41.26 -14.94
C VAL A 357 -3.65 42.27 -13.83
N GLU A 358 -4.91 42.50 -13.51
CA GLU A 358 -5.28 43.29 -12.33
C GLU A 358 -5.11 42.46 -11.06
N GLN A 359 -4.32 42.97 -10.12
CA GLN A 359 -4.03 42.30 -8.87
C GLN A 359 -4.09 43.28 -7.70
N LEU A 360 -4.43 42.77 -6.52
CA LEU A 360 -4.37 43.55 -5.30
C LEU A 360 -2.93 43.71 -4.83
N ARG A 361 -2.47 44.95 -4.66
CA ARG A 361 -1.17 45.31 -4.09
C ARG A 361 -1.35 45.91 -2.71
N CYS A 362 -0.65 45.37 -1.71
CA CYS A 362 -0.50 46.02 -0.43
C CYS A 362 0.66 47.01 -0.51
N GLU A 363 0.39 48.30 -0.37
CA GLU A 363 1.43 49.34 -0.43
C GLU A 363 2.32 49.33 0.82
N LYS A 364 1.77 48.95 1.98
CA LYS A 364 2.55 48.83 3.23
C LYS A 364 3.51 47.62 3.24
N CYS A 365 3.11 46.50 2.66
CA CYS A 365 3.95 45.30 2.52
C CYS A 365 4.77 45.30 1.22
N GLU A 366 4.63 46.35 0.41
CA GLU A 366 5.27 46.57 -0.89
C GLU A 366 5.21 45.37 -1.84
N ARG A 367 4.10 44.64 -1.84
CA ARG A 367 3.94 43.41 -2.64
C ARG A 367 2.53 43.23 -3.20
N PHE A 368 2.44 42.52 -4.31
CA PHE A 368 1.17 41.96 -4.78
C PHE A 368 0.74 40.82 -3.83
N LEU A 369 -0.56 40.72 -3.58
CA LEU A 369 -1.14 39.76 -2.66
C LEU A 369 -1.68 38.58 -3.46
N ALA A 370 -1.19 37.38 -3.14
CA ALA A 370 -1.88 36.15 -3.52
C ALA A 370 -3.23 36.07 -2.79
N ASP A 371 -4.20 35.37 -3.38
CA ASP A 371 -5.56 35.22 -2.84
C ASP A 371 -5.62 34.81 -1.37
N ARG A 372 -4.68 33.97 -0.93
CA ARG A 372 -4.55 33.50 0.47
C ARG A 372 -4.16 34.59 1.47
N PHE A 373 -3.61 35.70 0.99
CA PHE A 373 -3.25 36.89 1.76
C PHE A 373 -4.28 38.00 1.64
N VAL A 374 -5.42 37.74 1.00
CA VAL A 374 -6.55 38.67 0.89
C VAL A 374 -7.74 38.09 1.65
N GLU A 375 -8.30 38.90 2.54
CA GLU A 375 -9.60 38.65 3.18
C GLU A 375 -10.51 39.85 2.90
N GLY A 376 -11.82 39.66 2.82
CA GLY A 376 -12.76 40.75 2.58
C GLY A 376 -14.22 40.29 2.55
N THR A 377 -15.12 41.23 2.26
CA THR A 377 -16.55 40.94 2.18
C THR A 377 -16.92 40.32 0.82
N CYS A 378 -17.59 39.17 0.86
CA CYS A 378 -18.07 38.47 -0.34
C CYS A 378 -19.06 39.34 -1.12
N PRO A 379 -18.83 39.60 -2.42
CA PRO A 379 -19.73 40.43 -3.22
C PRO A 379 -21.09 39.79 -3.50
N LEU A 380 -21.24 38.48 -3.25
CA LEU A 380 -22.45 37.72 -3.57
C LEU A 380 -23.36 37.48 -2.37
N CYS A 381 -22.80 37.21 -1.18
CA CYS A 381 -23.57 36.84 0.01
C CYS A 381 -23.30 37.72 1.24
N GLY A 382 -22.42 38.72 1.12
CA GLY A 382 -22.09 39.66 2.20
C GLY A 382 -21.26 39.06 3.35
N TYR A 383 -20.70 37.85 3.21
CA TYR A 383 -19.82 37.27 4.23
C TYR A 383 -18.53 38.08 4.39
N GLU A 384 -18.29 38.66 5.56
CA GLU A 384 -17.23 39.65 5.80
C GLU A 384 -15.79 39.10 5.82
N ASP A 385 -15.63 37.78 5.91
CA ASP A 385 -14.32 37.11 6.02
C ASP A 385 -14.10 36.11 4.86
N ALA A 386 -14.55 36.48 3.66
CA ALA A 386 -14.29 35.70 2.45
C ALA A 386 -12.81 35.81 2.04
N ARG A 387 -12.28 34.71 1.50
CA ARG A 387 -10.91 34.65 0.97
C ARG A 387 -10.87 35.14 -0.47
N GLY A 388 -9.69 35.52 -0.96
CA GLY A 388 -9.51 36.00 -2.33
C GLY A 388 -9.86 34.99 -3.43
N ASP A 389 -9.91 33.70 -3.12
CA ASP A 389 -10.15 32.60 -4.06
C ASP A 389 -11.56 32.01 -3.94
N GLN A 390 -12.12 32.03 -2.74
CA GLN A 390 -13.39 31.36 -2.43
C GLN A 390 -14.06 31.99 -1.20
N CYS A 391 -15.38 32.14 -1.26
CA CYS A 391 -16.18 32.43 -0.08
C CYS A 391 -16.55 31.13 0.65
N ASP A 392 -16.08 30.94 1.87
CA ASP A 392 -16.36 29.74 2.66
C ASP A 392 -17.84 29.61 3.11
N LYS A 393 -18.61 30.72 3.07
CA LYS A 393 -20.04 30.71 3.42
C LYS A 393 -20.94 30.21 2.29
N CYS A 394 -20.77 30.74 1.07
CA CYS A 394 -21.61 30.36 -0.08
C CYS A 394 -20.93 29.38 -1.06
N GLY A 395 -19.66 29.05 -0.81
CA GLY A 395 -18.87 28.11 -1.61
C GLY A 395 -18.41 28.62 -2.97
N LYS A 396 -18.82 29.83 -3.38
CA LYS A 396 -18.52 30.38 -4.71
C LYS A 396 -17.05 30.79 -4.83
N LEU A 397 -16.45 30.44 -5.96
CA LEU A 397 -15.14 30.93 -6.40
C LEU A 397 -15.28 32.37 -6.89
N ILE A 398 -14.41 33.24 -6.40
CA ILE A 398 -14.37 34.67 -6.71
C ILE A 398 -12.92 35.06 -7.03
N ASN A 399 -12.72 36.16 -7.74
CA ASN A 399 -11.39 36.74 -7.89
C ASN A 399 -11.14 37.74 -6.74
N ALA A 400 -9.90 37.83 -6.25
CA ALA A 400 -9.60 38.67 -5.09
C ALA A 400 -9.93 40.15 -5.32
N VAL A 401 -9.83 40.64 -6.57
CA VAL A 401 -10.20 42.01 -6.96
C VAL A 401 -11.70 42.30 -6.86
N GLU A 402 -12.55 41.27 -6.80
CA GLU A 402 -14.00 41.39 -6.67
C GLU A 402 -14.46 41.52 -5.21
N LEU A 403 -13.56 41.28 -4.24
CA LEU A 403 -13.88 41.41 -2.82
C LEU A 403 -14.22 42.86 -2.47
N ILE A 404 -15.29 43.04 -1.70
CA ILE A 404 -15.65 44.33 -1.12
C ILE A 404 -14.79 44.54 0.13
N ASN A 405 -14.22 45.74 0.30
CA ASN A 405 -13.33 46.08 1.42
C ASN A 405 -12.19 45.06 1.63
N PRO A 406 -11.37 44.77 0.60
CA PRO A 406 -10.29 43.81 0.76
C PRO A 406 -9.30 44.30 1.82
N LYS A 407 -8.70 43.35 2.53
CA LYS A 407 -7.69 43.58 3.57
C LYS A 407 -6.52 42.63 3.35
N CYS A 408 -5.32 43.14 3.56
CA CYS A 408 -4.11 42.34 3.59
C CYS A 408 -4.07 41.51 4.88
N LYS A 409 -4.03 40.18 4.78
CA LYS A 409 -3.96 39.30 5.96
C LYS A 409 -2.70 39.50 6.80
N LEU A 410 -1.62 40.00 6.19
CA LEU A 410 -0.32 40.21 6.83
C LEU A 410 -0.27 41.45 7.72
N CYS A 411 -0.74 42.60 7.22
CA CYS A 411 -0.60 43.90 7.91
C CYS A 411 -1.92 44.60 8.18
N LYS A 412 -3.05 43.99 7.77
CA LYS A 412 -4.43 44.47 7.92
C LYS A 412 -4.77 45.78 7.19
N SER A 413 -3.86 46.32 6.35
CA SER A 413 -4.15 47.48 5.50
C SER A 413 -5.04 47.10 4.31
N SER A 414 -5.78 48.07 3.77
CA SER A 414 -6.52 47.90 2.51
C SER A 414 -5.53 47.87 1.32
N PRO A 415 -5.54 46.82 0.49
CA PRO A 415 -4.78 46.80 -0.75
C PRO A 415 -5.49 47.59 -1.85
N VAL A 416 -4.73 47.99 -2.86
CA VAL A 416 -5.23 48.71 -4.05
C VAL A 416 -5.10 47.82 -5.28
N VAL A 417 -6.04 47.91 -6.21
CA VAL A 417 -5.93 47.23 -7.51
C VAL A 417 -4.84 47.93 -8.33
N LYS A 418 -3.83 47.17 -8.79
CA LYS A 418 -2.83 47.65 -9.75
C LYS A 418 -2.72 46.66 -10.90
N SER A 419 -2.52 47.20 -12.10
CA SER A 419 -2.22 46.40 -13.28
C SER A 419 -0.76 45.94 -13.26
N SER A 420 -0.52 44.66 -13.50
CA SER A 420 0.80 44.03 -13.48
C SER A 420 1.02 43.26 -14.78
N ASN A 421 2.08 43.59 -15.52
CA ASN A 421 2.43 42.87 -16.74
C ASN A 421 2.92 41.45 -16.43
N HIS A 422 2.45 40.48 -17.21
CA HIS A 422 2.80 39.08 -17.10
C HIS A 422 3.13 38.46 -18.47
N LEU A 423 4.01 37.47 -18.46
CA LEU A 423 4.30 36.62 -19.62
C LEU A 423 3.49 35.33 -19.54
N PHE A 424 3.04 34.85 -20.68
CA PHE A 424 2.22 33.65 -20.84
C PHE A 424 2.85 32.73 -21.87
N LEU A 425 2.98 31.45 -21.53
CA LEU A 425 3.28 30.40 -22.50
C LEU A 425 1.99 30.07 -23.25
N ASP A 426 1.98 30.32 -24.56
CA ASP A 426 0.82 30.08 -25.41
C ASP A 426 0.73 28.61 -25.81
N LEU A 427 0.22 27.78 -24.88
CA LEU A 427 0.01 26.35 -25.10
C LEU A 427 -0.91 26.07 -26.29
N SER A 428 -1.82 27.00 -26.64
CA SER A 428 -2.78 26.77 -27.71
C SER A 428 -2.08 26.59 -29.06
N THR A 429 -1.04 27.40 -29.31
CA THR A 429 -0.20 27.36 -30.52
C THR A 429 0.73 26.14 -30.61
N LEU A 430 0.92 25.42 -29.51
CA LEU A 430 1.76 24.22 -29.41
C LEU A 430 0.95 22.91 -29.41
N THR A 431 -0.38 23.00 -29.46
CA THR A 431 -1.29 21.84 -29.32
C THR A 431 -1.04 20.79 -30.40
N ASP A 432 -0.86 21.20 -31.65
CA ASP A 432 -0.67 20.26 -32.78
C ASP A 432 0.66 19.51 -32.65
N LYS A 433 1.76 20.23 -32.38
CA LYS A 433 3.09 19.64 -32.14
C LYS A 433 3.05 18.65 -30.97
N LEU A 434 2.39 19.02 -29.87
CA LEU A 434 2.23 18.13 -28.72
C LEU A 434 1.42 16.88 -29.08
N SER A 435 0.33 17.05 -29.82
CA SER A 435 -0.56 15.93 -30.20
C SER A 435 0.16 14.94 -31.12
N GLU A 436 0.95 15.43 -32.07
CA GLU A 436 1.80 14.59 -32.94
C GLU A 436 2.83 13.81 -32.12
N TYR A 437 3.53 14.47 -31.20
CA TYR A 437 4.48 13.82 -30.30
C TYR A 437 3.81 12.73 -29.44
N LEU A 438 2.69 13.06 -28.80
CA LEU A 438 1.97 12.13 -27.92
C LEU A 438 1.38 10.94 -28.69
N ALA A 439 0.96 11.11 -29.94
CA ALA A 439 0.45 10.01 -30.76
C ALA A 439 1.53 8.94 -30.96
N VAL A 440 2.76 9.34 -31.30
CA VAL A 440 3.91 8.45 -31.47
C VAL A 440 4.27 7.74 -30.16
N GLU A 441 4.39 8.50 -29.06
CA GLU A 441 4.80 7.91 -27.78
C GLU A 441 3.72 6.99 -27.17
N TRP A 442 2.44 7.30 -27.36
CA TRP A 442 1.37 6.42 -26.89
C TRP A 442 1.27 5.11 -27.65
N GLU A 443 1.65 5.08 -28.93
CA GLU A 443 1.77 3.87 -29.75
C GLU A 443 2.96 3.00 -29.32
N ARG A 444 4.11 3.64 -29.02
CA ARG A 444 5.28 2.96 -28.42
C ARG A 444 4.96 2.33 -27.07
N GLY A 445 3.94 2.84 -26.38
CA GLY A 445 3.28 2.22 -25.24
C GLY A 445 3.98 2.50 -23.90
N THR A 446 3.28 2.14 -22.80
CA THR A 446 3.67 2.14 -21.34
C THR A 446 3.21 3.28 -20.41
N TRP A 447 2.71 4.42 -20.89
CA TRP A 447 2.17 5.42 -19.95
C TRP A 447 1.03 4.81 -19.12
N SER A 448 0.97 5.18 -17.84
CA SER A 448 -0.12 4.74 -16.97
C SER A 448 -1.48 5.21 -17.50
N HIS A 449 -2.51 4.41 -17.29
CA HIS A 449 -3.83 4.68 -17.86
C HIS A 449 -4.40 6.03 -17.41
N ASN A 450 -4.31 6.35 -16.12
CA ASN A 450 -4.72 7.62 -15.54
C ASN A 450 -3.98 8.82 -16.17
N ALA A 451 -2.68 8.71 -16.43
CA ALA A 451 -1.90 9.75 -17.08
C ALA A 451 -2.41 10.04 -18.50
N LYS A 452 -2.70 8.98 -19.28
CA LYS A 452 -3.30 9.11 -20.62
C LYS A 452 -4.68 9.77 -20.55
N VAL A 453 -5.53 9.35 -19.61
CA VAL A 453 -6.89 9.91 -19.45
C VAL A 453 -6.85 11.40 -19.09
N ILE A 454 -6.03 11.80 -18.12
CA ILE A 454 -5.89 13.20 -17.70
C ILE A 454 -5.36 14.06 -18.87
N THR A 455 -4.34 13.57 -19.58
CA THR A 455 -3.74 14.29 -20.71
C THR A 455 -4.75 14.47 -21.85
N LYS A 456 -5.50 13.42 -22.20
CA LYS A 456 -6.57 13.49 -23.21
C LYS A 456 -7.67 14.49 -22.83
N ALA A 457 -8.04 14.56 -21.55
CA ALA A 457 -9.01 15.54 -21.08
C ALA A 457 -8.50 16.98 -21.28
N TRP A 458 -7.24 17.26 -20.95
CA TRP A 458 -6.63 18.57 -21.17
C TRP A 458 -6.58 18.97 -22.65
N LEU A 459 -6.23 18.04 -23.54
CA LEU A 459 -6.23 18.29 -24.99
C LEU A 459 -7.64 18.55 -25.52
N ARG A 460 -8.62 17.73 -25.12
CA ARG A 460 -10.03 17.86 -25.53
C ARG A 460 -10.63 19.20 -25.11
N ASP A 461 -10.34 19.66 -23.90
CA ASP A 461 -10.91 20.90 -23.35
C ASP A 461 -10.27 22.17 -23.98
N GLY A 462 -9.21 22.00 -24.79
CA GLY A 462 -8.47 23.06 -25.46
C GLY A 462 -7.41 23.67 -24.56
N LEU A 463 -6.15 23.62 -25.00
CA LEU A 463 -5.04 24.22 -24.28
C LEU A 463 -5.12 25.75 -24.34
N LYS A 464 -4.89 26.40 -23.19
CA LYS A 464 -4.98 27.86 -23.03
C LYS A 464 -3.63 28.45 -22.66
N PRO A 465 -3.36 29.73 -22.98
CA PRO A 465 -2.18 30.42 -22.48
C PRO A 465 -2.06 30.33 -20.96
N ARG A 466 -0.86 30.02 -20.45
CA ARG A 466 -0.58 29.89 -19.02
C ARG A 466 0.44 30.92 -18.58
N CYS A 467 0.10 31.70 -17.54
CA CYS A 467 1.02 32.69 -16.99
C CYS A 467 2.25 32.04 -16.35
N ILE A 468 3.44 32.36 -16.88
CA ILE A 468 4.73 31.81 -16.45
C ILE A 468 5.54 32.76 -15.57
N THR A 469 4.95 33.89 -15.13
CA THR A 469 5.65 34.87 -14.28
C THR A 469 4.86 35.17 -13.01
N ARG A 470 5.55 35.53 -11.92
CA ARG A 470 4.94 35.92 -10.65
C ARG A 470 5.65 37.11 -10.04
N ASP A 471 4.87 37.93 -9.35
CA ASP A 471 5.33 39.04 -8.52
C ASP A 471 5.86 38.54 -7.16
N LEU A 472 6.91 37.74 -7.19
CA LEU A 472 7.59 37.20 -6.00
C LEU A 472 9.06 37.61 -6.01
N LYS A 473 9.72 37.47 -4.86
CA LYS A 473 11.18 37.66 -4.74
C LYS A 473 11.92 36.33 -4.74
N TRP A 474 11.30 35.27 -4.21
CA TRP A 474 11.89 33.93 -4.16
C TRP A 474 11.50 33.06 -5.37
N GLY A 475 12.34 33.11 -6.41
CA GLY A 475 12.16 32.38 -7.67
C GLY A 475 13.29 32.64 -8.66
N THR A 476 13.30 31.90 -9.77
CA THR A 476 14.24 32.16 -10.87
C THR A 476 13.93 33.51 -11.54
N PRO A 477 14.87 34.46 -11.63
CA PRO A 477 14.60 35.79 -12.19
C PRO A 477 14.32 35.76 -13.68
N VAL A 478 13.37 36.58 -14.13
CA VAL A 478 13.01 36.70 -15.56
C VAL A 478 14.00 37.63 -16.26
N PRO A 479 14.70 37.19 -17.32
CA PRO A 479 15.78 37.95 -17.96
C PRO A 479 15.23 38.93 -19.01
N LEU A 480 14.08 39.57 -18.78
CA LEU A 480 13.44 40.46 -19.75
C LEU A 480 13.24 41.86 -19.17
N GLU A 481 13.55 42.89 -19.95
CA GLU A 481 13.33 44.29 -19.54
C GLU A 481 11.86 44.54 -19.17
N GLY A 482 11.64 45.22 -18.06
CA GLY A 482 10.30 45.42 -17.47
C GLY A 482 9.75 44.23 -16.67
N PHE A 483 10.54 43.15 -16.50
CA PHE A 483 10.22 41.98 -15.67
C PHE A 483 11.32 41.65 -14.65
N THR A 484 12.32 42.51 -14.48
CA THR A 484 13.49 42.27 -13.62
C THR A 484 13.17 42.21 -12.13
N ASP A 485 12.00 42.70 -11.73
CA ASP A 485 11.46 42.60 -10.37
C ASP A 485 10.54 41.39 -10.15
N LYS A 486 10.39 40.53 -11.17
CA LYS A 486 9.56 39.33 -11.20
C LYS A 486 10.40 38.07 -11.36
N VAL A 487 9.78 36.94 -11.01
CA VAL A 487 10.37 35.61 -11.15
C VAL A 487 9.49 34.73 -12.03
N PHE A 488 10.06 33.66 -12.57
CA PHE A 488 9.29 32.61 -13.21
C PHE A 488 8.35 31.96 -12.20
N TYR A 489 7.18 31.56 -12.69
CA TYR A 489 6.24 30.77 -11.92
C TYR A 489 6.81 29.37 -11.72
N VAL A 490 6.77 28.86 -10.49
CA VAL A 490 7.35 27.55 -10.13
C VAL A 490 6.90 26.41 -11.04
N TRP A 491 5.66 26.40 -11.54
CA TRP A 491 5.18 25.34 -12.42
C TRP A 491 5.66 25.45 -13.88
N PHE A 492 6.35 26.53 -14.24
CA PHE A 492 7.10 26.64 -15.49
C PHE A 492 8.52 26.06 -15.33
N ASP A 493 9.24 26.39 -14.25
CA ASP A 493 10.64 26.04 -14.10
C ASP A 493 10.94 24.84 -13.18
N ALA A 494 9.99 24.36 -12.37
CA ALA A 494 10.20 23.17 -11.54
C ALA A 494 10.53 21.91 -12.36
N PRO A 495 9.87 21.60 -13.50
CA PRO A 495 10.28 20.49 -14.36
C PRO A 495 11.67 20.69 -15.00
N ILE A 496 12.09 21.94 -15.24
CA ILE A 496 13.48 22.26 -15.65
C ILE A 496 14.48 21.87 -14.55
N GLY A 497 14.01 21.77 -13.31
CA GLY A 497 14.74 21.23 -12.18
C GLY A 497 15.35 19.85 -12.43
N TYR A 498 14.71 18.96 -13.19
CA TYR A 498 15.32 17.66 -13.51
C TYR A 498 16.63 17.84 -14.28
N ILE A 499 16.59 18.66 -15.33
CA ILE A 499 17.73 18.97 -16.19
C ILE A 499 18.82 19.68 -15.39
N SER A 500 18.45 20.66 -14.56
CA SER A 500 19.43 21.43 -13.79
C SER A 500 20.07 20.61 -12.68
N ILE A 501 19.35 19.67 -12.07
CA ILE A 501 19.91 18.71 -11.11
C ILE A 501 20.88 17.76 -11.82
N THR A 502 20.56 17.26 -13.02
CA THR A 502 21.49 16.48 -13.85
C THR A 502 22.74 17.29 -14.19
N ALA A 503 22.60 18.59 -14.50
CA ALA A 503 23.72 19.50 -14.77
C ALA A 503 24.61 19.75 -13.55
N ASN A 504 24.05 19.75 -12.33
CA ASN A 504 24.85 19.81 -11.10
C ASN A 504 25.55 18.47 -10.79
N TYR A 505 25.06 17.36 -11.34
CA TYR A 505 25.67 16.03 -11.19
C TYR A 505 26.82 15.80 -12.17
N THR A 506 26.72 16.28 -13.41
CA THR A 506 27.75 16.11 -14.44
C THR A 506 27.76 17.24 -15.47
N ASP A 507 28.97 17.66 -15.87
CA ASP A 507 29.15 18.65 -16.95
C ASP A 507 28.64 18.14 -18.31
N GLN A 508 28.52 16.82 -18.47
CA GLN A 508 28.05 16.15 -19.69
C GLN A 508 26.52 15.92 -19.71
N TRP A 509 25.76 16.67 -18.91
CA TRP A 509 24.31 16.49 -18.76
C TRP A 509 23.52 16.53 -20.07
N ARG A 510 23.97 17.29 -21.07
CA ARG A 510 23.35 17.31 -22.40
C ARG A 510 23.27 15.93 -23.05
N SER A 511 24.30 15.10 -22.90
CA SER A 511 24.27 13.72 -23.41
C SER A 511 23.15 12.86 -22.80
N VAL A 512 22.72 13.18 -21.58
CA VAL A 512 21.66 12.48 -20.84
C VAL A 512 20.28 13.05 -21.20
N GLU A 513 20.18 14.37 -21.39
CA GLU A 513 18.93 15.12 -21.51
C GLU A 513 18.55 15.48 -22.96
N GLU A 514 19.36 15.12 -23.96
CA GLU A 514 19.07 15.31 -25.39
C GLU A 514 18.45 14.08 -26.05
N SER A 515 17.51 14.33 -26.98
CA SER A 515 16.83 13.29 -27.75
C SER A 515 17.80 12.54 -28.68
N SER A 516 17.51 11.26 -28.88
CA SER A 516 18.25 10.31 -29.73
C SER A 516 18.31 10.68 -31.22
N THR A 517 17.60 11.73 -31.64
CA THR A 517 17.65 12.26 -33.01
C THR A 517 18.86 13.15 -33.26
N ALA A 518 19.46 13.75 -32.22
CA ALA A 518 20.72 14.51 -32.36
C ALA A 518 21.92 13.82 -31.69
N CYS A 519 21.70 13.03 -30.64
CA CYS A 519 22.72 12.15 -30.08
C CYS A 519 22.60 10.74 -30.69
N SER A 520 23.71 10.08 -31.02
CA SER A 520 23.72 8.69 -31.54
C SER A 520 23.26 7.63 -30.51
N LEU A 521 22.77 8.05 -29.34
CA LEU A 521 22.45 7.22 -28.18
C LEU A 521 20.99 7.45 -27.78
N LEU A 522 20.21 6.36 -27.73
CA LEU A 522 18.83 6.39 -27.26
C LEU A 522 18.80 6.39 -25.72
N VAL A 523 18.19 7.44 -25.15
CA VAL A 523 17.89 7.55 -23.71
C VAL A 523 16.38 7.53 -23.53
N GLU A 524 15.88 6.54 -22.79
CA GLU A 524 14.46 6.44 -22.45
C GLU A 524 14.19 7.13 -21.11
N THR A 525 13.24 8.05 -21.09
CA THR A 525 12.90 8.83 -19.91
C THR A 525 11.66 8.30 -19.21
N TYR A 526 11.80 7.92 -17.94
CA TYR A 526 10.73 7.51 -17.04
C TYR A 526 10.50 8.57 -15.95
N ASN A 527 9.28 9.09 -15.84
CA ASN A 527 8.92 10.05 -14.79
C ASN A 527 7.87 9.45 -13.86
N PHE A 528 8.20 9.34 -12.56
CA PHE A 528 7.30 8.83 -11.52
C PHE A 528 6.69 9.96 -10.71
N MET A 529 5.37 10.00 -10.62
CA MET A 529 4.63 11.06 -9.91
C MET A 529 3.24 10.63 -9.46
N ALA A 530 2.60 11.45 -8.62
CA ALA A 530 1.17 11.35 -8.38
C ALA A 530 0.36 12.05 -9.49
N LYS A 531 -0.93 11.67 -9.64
CA LYS A 531 -1.81 12.11 -10.74
C LYS A 531 -1.99 13.62 -10.88
N ASP A 532 -1.82 14.38 -9.80
CA ASP A 532 -1.89 15.85 -9.79
C ASP A 532 -0.77 16.52 -10.60
N ASN A 533 0.39 15.87 -10.71
CA ASN A 533 1.53 16.39 -11.47
C ASN A 533 1.45 16.10 -12.97
N VAL A 534 0.53 15.25 -13.41
CA VAL A 534 0.44 14.78 -14.81
C VAL A 534 0.38 15.95 -15.80
N PRO A 535 -0.51 16.95 -15.67
CA PRO A 535 -0.61 18.02 -16.68
C PRO A 535 0.69 18.81 -16.88
N PHE A 536 1.50 18.94 -15.84
CA PHE A 536 2.77 19.66 -15.93
C PHE A 536 3.82 18.87 -16.71
N HIS A 537 3.75 17.54 -16.67
CA HIS A 537 4.73 16.64 -17.30
C HIS A 537 4.25 16.05 -18.62
N SER A 538 2.95 16.08 -18.91
CA SER A 538 2.39 15.62 -20.18
C SER A 538 1.99 16.75 -21.13
N VAL A 539 1.83 17.97 -20.62
CA VAL A 539 1.42 19.13 -21.42
C VAL A 539 2.41 20.29 -21.26
N VAL A 540 2.51 20.88 -20.07
CA VAL A 540 3.22 22.17 -19.90
C VAL A 540 4.71 22.04 -20.24
N PHE A 541 5.40 21.08 -19.64
CA PHE A 541 6.84 20.88 -19.87
C PHE A 541 7.14 20.34 -21.27
N PRO A 542 6.43 19.32 -21.81
CA PRO A 542 6.58 18.93 -23.20
C PRO A 542 6.35 20.08 -24.20
N CYS A 543 5.31 20.91 -24.02
CA CYS A 543 5.12 22.11 -24.83
C CYS A 543 6.30 23.09 -24.70
N THR A 544 6.85 23.25 -23.49
CA THR A 544 8.03 24.10 -23.26
C THR A 544 9.25 23.55 -24.02
N GLN A 545 9.49 22.24 -23.98
CA GLN A 545 10.59 21.57 -24.67
C GLN A 545 10.42 21.61 -26.20
N LEU A 546 9.22 21.31 -26.71
CA LEU A 546 8.88 21.39 -28.13
C LEU A 546 8.92 22.83 -28.66
N GLY A 547 8.50 23.79 -27.83
CA GLY A 547 8.55 25.22 -28.15
C GLY A 547 9.97 25.78 -28.15
N ALA A 548 10.88 25.20 -27.35
CA ALA A 548 12.29 25.57 -27.35
C ALA A 548 13.01 25.08 -28.61
N ASP A 549 12.54 23.97 -29.21
CA ASP A 549 13.10 23.38 -30.43
C ASP A 549 14.62 23.12 -30.34
N ASP A 550 15.05 22.55 -29.20
CA ASP A 550 16.46 22.37 -28.81
C ASP A 550 16.82 20.89 -28.58
N ASN A 551 16.06 19.99 -29.22
CA ASN A 551 16.25 18.54 -29.15
C ASN A 551 16.33 17.99 -27.71
N TYR A 552 15.51 18.50 -26.78
CA TYR A 552 15.40 17.91 -25.45
C TYR A 552 14.73 16.53 -25.50
N SER A 553 15.18 15.63 -24.62
CA SER A 553 14.47 14.40 -24.30
C SER A 553 13.14 14.74 -23.63
N ILE A 554 12.05 14.36 -24.28
CA ILE A 554 10.70 14.48 -23.75
C ILE A 554 10.31 13.10 -23.17
N VAL A 555 9.44 13.10 -22.16
CA VAL A 555 9.08 11.89 -21.41
C VAL A 555 8.51 10.77 -22.30
N ASN A 556 9.18 9.62 -22.29
CA ASN A 556 8.73 8.41 -22.99
C ASN A 556 7.73 7.61 -22.15
N HIS A 557 7.93 7.57 -20.83
CA HIS A 557 7.15 6.75 -19.89
C HIS A 557 6.67 7.60 -18.70
N LEU A 558 5.40 8.03 -18.71
CA LEU A 558 4.80 8.75 -17.58
C LEU A 558 4.11 7.76 -16.62
N CYS A 559 4.71 7.53 -15.46
CA CYS A 559 4.27 6.58 -14.45
C CYS A 559 3.52 7.30 -13.32
N ALA A 560 2.23 7.56 -13.51
CA ALA A 560 1.40 8.26 -12.52
C ALA A 560 0.63 7.31 -11.60
N THR A 561 0.67 7.54 -10.29
CA THR A 561 -0.14 6.82 -9.31
C THR A 561 -1.40 7.58 -8.89
N GLU A 562 -2.40 6.83 -8.44
CA GLU A 562 -3.53 7.33 -7.66
C GLU A 562 -3.09 7.68 -6.21
N TYR A 563 -4.01 8.12 -5.35
CA TYR A 563 -3.65 8.54 -4.00
C TYR A 563 -3.60 7.36 -3.02
N LEU A 564 -2.68 7.45 -2.05
CA LEU A 564 -2.73 6.65 -0.84
C LEU A 564 -3.47 7.44 0.25
N ASN A 565 -4.60 6.90 0.71
CA ASN A 565 -5.36 7.36 1.87
C ASN A 565 -4.83 6.68 3.15
N TYR A 566 -5.24 7.17 4.31
CA TYR A 566 -4.80 6.67 5.62
C TYR A 566 -6.01 6.30 6.47
N GLU A 567 -6.18 5.01 6.74
CA GLU A 567 -7.36 4.45 7.39
C GLU A 567 -8.64 4.96 6.67
N ASN A 568 -9.61 5.50 7.40
CA ASN A 568 -10.84 6.04 6.83
C ASN A 568 -10.73 7.50 6.37
N ASP A 569 -9.51 8.06 6.32
CA ASP A 569 -9.26 9.49 6.20
C ASP A 569 -8.12 9.82 5.21
N LYS A 570 -7.90 11.11 4.98
CA LYS A 570 -6.71 11.61 4.25
C LYS A 570 -5.59 11.97 5.22
N PHE A 571 -4.34 11.85 4.76
CA PHE A 571 -3.18 12.41 5.47
C PHE A 571 -3.41 13.89 5.78
N SER A 572 -3.16 14.31 7.02
CA SER A 572 -3.36 15.69 7.44
C SER A 572 -2.34 16.10 8.49
N LYS A 573 -1.40 16.97 8.10
CA LYS A 573 -0.41 17.53 9.03
C LYS A 573 -1.07 18.37 10.12
N SER A 574 -2.00 19.26 9.75
CA SER A 574 -2.69 20.15 10.70
C SER A 574 -3.54 19.38 11.72
N ARG A 575 -4.17 18.27 11.31
CA ARG A 575 -4.94 17.41 12.22
C ARG A 575 -4.11 16.29 12.86
N GLY A 576 -2.81 16.19 12.56
CA GLY A 576 -1.96 15.09 13.00
C GLY A 576 -2.47 13.71 12.57
N VAL A 577 -3.12 13.58 11.43
CA VAL A 577 -3.64 12.29 10.95
C VAL A 577 -2.65 11.70 9.95
N GLY A 578 -2.20 10.47 10.21
CA GLY A 578 -1.29 9.74 9.34
C GLY A 578 0.15 9.67 9.85
N VAL A 579 0.92 8.83 9.16
CA VAL A 579 2.36 8.61 9.36
C VAL A 579 3.15 9.45 8.38
N PHE A 580 4.06 10.27 8.90
CA PHE A 580 5.02 11.04 8.12
C PHE A 580 6.37 10.32 8.01
N GLY A 581 7.22 10.70 7.06
CA GLY A 581 8.48 10.00 6.81
C GLY A 581 9.41 9.93 8.02
N ASN A 582 9.44 10.99 8.84
CA ASN A 582 10.16 11.03 10.11
C ASN A 582 9.46 10.22 11.22
N ASP A 583 8.12 10.13 11.20
CA ASP A 583 7.36 9.32 12.15
C ASP A 583 7.68 7.83 11.98
N ALA A 584 7.78 7.35 10.73
CA ALA A 584 8.06 5.95 10.38
C ALA A 584 9.32 5.41 11.07
N GLN A 585 10.39 6.20 11.09
CA GLN A 585 11.66 5.84 11.74
C GLN A 585 11.50 5.62 13.25
N SER A 586 10.61 6.38 13.88
CA SER A 586 10.38 6.36 15.33
C SER A 586 9.48 5.20 15.81
N THR A 587 8.98 4.38 14.89
CA THR A 587 8.08 3.25 15.22
C THR A 587 8.82 2.00 15.68
N GLY A 588 10.13 1.90 15.39
CA GLY A 588 10.91 0.67 15.60
C GLY A 588 10.65 -0.42 14.56
N ILE A 589 9.78 -0.17 13.58
CA ILE A 589 9.56 -1.05 12.42
C ILE A 589 10.63 -0.72 11.35
N PRO A 590 11.40 -1.70 10.85
CA PRO A 590 12.44 -1.47 9.85
C PRO A 590 11.90 -0.88 8.54
N ALA A 591 12.72 -0.10 7.84
CA ALA A 591 12.35 0.56 6.59
C ALA A 591 11.83 -0.40 5.53
N ASP A 592 12.48 -1.55 5.36
CA ASP A 592 12.07 -2.57 4.37
C ASP A 592 10.64 -3.10 4.60
N ILE A 593 10.16 -3.15 5.84
CA ILE A 593 8.77 -3.56 6.13
C ILE A 593 7.78 -2.49 5.65
N TRP A 594 8.12 -1.21 5.82
CA TRP A 594 7.35 -0.10 5.25
C TRP A 594 7.36 -0.14 3.72
N ARG A 595 8.54 -0.32 3.12
CA ARG A 595 8.70 -0.42 1.66
C ARG A 595 7.82 -1.55 1.10
N PHE A 596 7.91 -2.75 1.68
CA PHE A 596 7.10 -3.90 1.28
C PHE A 596 5.61 -3.58 1.27
N TYR A 597 5.07 -3.10 2.39
CA TYR A 597 3.63 -2.90 2.50
C TYR A 597 3.12 -1.81 1.55
N LEU A 598 3.84 -0.70 1.47
CA LEU A 598 3.47 0.40 0.58
C LEU A 598 3.50 -0.02 -0.90
N LEU A 599 4.46 -0.86 -1.29
CA LEU A 599 4.55 -1.38 -2.66
C LEU A 599 3.53 -2.48 -2.94
N TYR A 600 3.22 -3.33 -1.95
CA TYR A 600 2.16 -4.34 -2.04
C TYR A 600 0.77 -3.70 -2.24
N MET A 601 0.56 -2.52 -1.65
CA MET A 601 -0.68 -1.72 -1.77
C MET A 601 -0.48 -0.49 -2.66
N ARG A 602 0.46 -0.51 -3.61
CA ARG A 602 0.75 0.65 -4.46
C ARG A 602 -0.52 1.06 -5.23
N PRO A 603 -0.93 2.35 -5.18
CA PRO A 603 -2.16 2.82 -5.83
C PRO A 603 -1.97 3.02 -7.34
N GLU A 604 -1.94 1.93 -8.11
CA GLU A 604 -1.67 1.98 -9.56
C GLU A 604 -2.91 2.34 -10.38
N SER A 605 -4.02 1.62 -10.16
CA SER A 605 -5.26 1.77 -10.93
C SER A 605 -6.35 2.56 -10.22
N GLN A 606 -6.34 2.54 -8.88
CA GLN A 606 -7.31 3.22 -8.02
C GLN A 606 -6.63 3.66 -6.73
N ASP A 607 -7.27 4.59 -6.02
CA ASP A 607 -6.83 4.98 -4.68
C ASP A 607 -6.71 3.74 -3.78
N SER A 608 -5.67 3.71 -2.96
CA SER A 608 -5.45 2.65 -1.96
C SER A 608 -5.48 3.24 -0.56
N THR A 609 -5.67 2.40 0.44
CA THR A 609 -5.75 2.83 1.83
C THR A 609 -4.70 2.12 2.66
N PHE A 610 -3.85 2.88 3.35
CA PHE A 610 -2.99 2.35 4.39
C PHE A 610 -3.86 1.94 5.59
N SER A 611 -3.78 0.67 6.01
CA SER A 611 -4.46 0.16 7.21
C SER A 611 -3.45 -0.51 8.12
N TRP A 612 -3.45 -0.14 9.40
CA TRP A 612 -2.60 -0.75 10.41
C TRP A 612 -2.89 -2.25 10.62
N ASP A 613 -4.16 -2.63 10.54
CA ASP A 613 -4.58 -4.03 10.72
C ASP A 613 -4.13 -4.89 9.52
N ASP A 614 -4.22 -4.33 8.31
CA ASP A 614 -3.72 -4.98 7.09
C ASP A 614 -2.19 -4.98 7.03
N PHE A 615 -1.52 -3.94 7.53
CA PHE A 615 -0.05 -3.89 7.69
C PHE A 615 0.45 -5.06 8.54
N LEU A 616 -0.17 -5.30 9.70
CA LEU A 616 0.11 -6.46 10.55
C LEU A 616 -0.12 -7.76 9.79
N LEU A 617 -1.29 -7.87 9.15
CA LEU A 617 -1.71 -9.09 8.46
C LEU A 617 -0.71 -9.46 7.37
N LYS A 618 -0.38 -8.53 6.47
CA LYS A 618 0.53 -8.80 5.34
C LYS A 618 1.96 -9.06 5.79
N ASN A 619 2.46 -8.39 6.84
CA ASN A 619 3.74 -8.76 7.43
C ASN A 619 3.73 -10.21 7.93
N ASN A 620 2.72 -10.58 8.72
CA ASN A 620 2.69 -11.88 9.37
C ASN A 620 2.37 -13.03 8.38
N SER A 621 1.54 -12.78 7.37
CA SER A 621 1.15 -13.79 6.37
C SER A 621 2.16 -13.89 5.23
N GLU A 622 2.50 -12.79 4.56
CA GLU A 622 3.32 -12.82 3.34
C GLU A 622 4.82 -12.82 3.63
N LEU A 623 5.28 -11.95 4.54
CA LEU A 623 6.70 -11.90 4.89
C LEU A 623 7.07 -13.05 5.81
N LEU A 624 6.45 -13.14 7.00
CA LEU A 624 6.85 -14.13 8.00
C LEU A 624 6.47 -15.57 7.60
N SER A 625 5.20 -15.81 7.27
CA SER A 625 4.68 -17.19 7.08
C SER A 625 4.93 -17.77 5.70
N ASN A 626 5.17 -16.93 4.68
CA ASN A 626 5.48 -17.36 3.32
C ASN A 626 6.98 -17.19 3.01
N LEU A 627 7.44 -15.98 2.71
CA LEU A 627 8.81 -15.72 2.24
C LEU A 627 9.89 -16.11 3.25
N GLY A 628 9.78 -15.59 4.47
CA GLY A 628 10.70 -15.85 5.56
C GLY A 628 10.72 -17.31 5.96
N ASN A 629 9.54 -17.95 6.03
CA ASN A 629 9.44 -19.37 6.32
C ASN A 629 10.16 -20.23 5.27
N PHE A 630 9.91 -19.95 3.98
CA PHE A 630 10.54 -20.70 2.88
C PHE A 630 12.07 -20.59 2.93
N VAL A 631 12.60 -19.37 2.92
CA VAL A 631 14.04 -19.12 2.89
C VAL A 631 14.72 -19.72 4.12
N ASN A 632 14.15 -19.51 5.31
CA ASN A 632 14.70 -20.06 6.55
C ASN A 632 14.72 -21.59 6.52
N ARG A 633 13.65 -22.26 6.05
CA ARG A 633 13.62 -23.73 5.94
C ARG A 633 14.63 -24.25 4.94
N ALA A 634 14.69 -23.66 3.74
CA ALA A 634 15.62 -24.05 2.69
C ALA A 634 17.06 -24.01 3.19
N LEU A 635 17.48 -22.90 3.81
CA LEU A 635 18.85 -22.73 4.28
C LEU A 635 19.14 -23.52 5.55
N LYS A 636 18.18 -23.63 6.47
CA LYS A 636 18.35 -24.43 7.69
C LYS A 636 18.50 -25.92 7.39
N PHE A 637 17.77 -26.46 6.41
CA PHE A 637 17.98 -27.84 5.98
C PHE A 637 19.38 -28.06 5.38
N ILE A 638 19.92 -27.12 4.60
CA ILE A 638 21.32 -27.21 4.15
C ILE A 638 22.29 -27.20 5.34
N ALA A 639 22.10 -26.29 6.29
CA ALA A 639 22.98 -26.18 7.46
C ALA A 639 22.92 -27.43 8.36
N ASP A 640 21.71 -27.88 8.70
CA ASP A 640 21.49 -28.96 9.67
C ASP A 640 21.76 -30.34 9.08
N PHE A 641 21.45 -30.58 7.79
CA PHE A 641 21.53 -31.92 7.18
C PHE A 641 22.82 -32.14 6.38
N TYR A 642 23.39 -31.06 5.82
CA TYR A 642 24.52 -31.13 4.88
C TYR A 642 25.69 -30.22 5.28
N GLY A 643 25.75 -29.80 6.56
CA GLY A 643 26.89 -29.06 7.11
C GLY A 643 27.10 -27.67 6.49
N GLY A 644 26.03 -27.07 5.94
CA GLY A 644 26.11 -25.78 5.26
C GLY A 644 26.63 -25.86 3.83
N VAL A 645 26.79 -27.05 3.26
CA VAL A 645 27.30 -27.25 1.90
C VAL A 645 26.16 -27.72 1.00
N ILE A 646 25.99 -27.08 -0.15
CA ILE A 646 24.98 -27.47 -1.14
C ILE A 646 25.30 -28.89 -1.64
N PRO A 647 24.38 -29.86 -1.50
CA PRO A 647 24.65 -31.23 -1.91
C PRO A 647 24.51 -31.40 -3.42
N LYS A 648 24.91 -32.57 -3.93
CA LYS A 648 24.64 -32.96 -5.32
C LYS A 648 23.12 -33.04 -5.54
N MET A 649 22.64 -32.47 -6.64
CA MET A 649 21.23 -32.47 -7.03
C MET A 649 21.03 -33.40 -8.22
N GLU A 650 20.14 -34.38 -8.06
CA GLU A 650 19.64 -35.26 -9.10
C GLU A 650 18.20 -34.86 -9.40
N VAL A 651 18.01 -34.14 -10.51
CA VAL A 651 16.76 -33.48 -10.89
C VAL A 651 15.79 -34.50 -11.49
N THR A 652 14.59 -34.63 -10.92
CA THR A 652 13.53 -35.51 -11.40
C THR A 652 12.58 -34.78 -12.36
N GLU A 653 11.66 -35.49 -13.02
CA GLU A 653 10.63 -34.86 -13.86
C GLU A 653 9.71 -33.90 -13.06
N GLU A 654 9.39 -34.23 -11.81
CA GLU A 654 8.65 -33.33 -10.92
C GLU A 654 9.44 -32.02 -10.65
N ASP A 655 10.75 -32.13 -10.49
CA ASP A 655 11.62 -30.96 -10.31
C ASP A 655 11.64 -30.09 -11.57
N LYS A 656 11.71 -30.70 -12.76
CA LYS A 656 11.69 -29.95 -14.02
C LYS A 656 10.41 -29.13 -14.18
N VAL A 657 9.26 -29.69 -13.78
CA VAL A 657 7.98 -28.94 -13.76
C VAL A 657 8.07 -27.74 -12.83
N LEU A 658 8.62 -27.91 -11.63
CA LEU A 658 8.84 -26.78 -10.70
C LEU A 658 9.77 -25.72 -11.29
N LEU A 659 10.88 -26.12 -11.93
CA LEU A 659 11.81 -25.19 -12.57
C LEU A 659 11.10 -24.35 -13.64
N ALA A 660 10.22 -24.96 -14.43
CA ALA A 660 9.42 -24.27 -15.44
C ALA A 660 8.40 -23.31 -14.81
N GLN A 661 7.72 -23.71 -13.73
CA GLN A 661 6.79 -22.83 -13.01
C GLN A 661 7.50 -21.61 -12.41
N VAL A 662 8.67 -21.81 -11.78
CA VAL A 662 9.49 -20.71 -11.25
C VAL A 662 9.98 -19.80 -12.38
N THR A 663 10.34 -20.36 -13.53
CA THR A 663 10.75 -19.58 -14.71
C THR A 663 9.60 -18.74 -15.25
N ALA A 664 8.39 -19.28 -15.37
CA ALA A 664 7.21 -18.53 -15.83
C ALA A 664 6.83 -17.37 -14.88
N GLU A 665 6.92 -17.59 -13.58
CA GLU A 665 6.70 -16.53 -12.58
C GLU A 665 7.81 -15.46 -12.62
N LEU A 666 9.05 -15.87 -12.88
CA LEU A 666 10.18 -14.96 -13.07
C LEU A 666 10.01 -14.11 -14.34
N GLU A 667 9.61 -14.72 -15.45
CA GLU A 667 9.27 -14.02 -16.69
C GLU A 667 8.18 -12.98 -16.43
N SER A 668 7.11 -13.38 -15.76
CA SER A 668 6.00 -12.49 -15.39
C SER A 668 6.46 -11.35 -14.49
N TYR A 669 7.29 -11.62 -13.47
CA TYR A 669 7.90 -10.58 -12.64
C TYR A 669 8.65 -9.56 -13.50
N VAL A 670 9.52 -10.03 -14.40
CA VAL A 670 10.33 -9.15 -15.24
C VAL A 670 9.45 -8.35 -16.19
N ASP A 671 8.45 -8.96 -16.81
CA ASP A 671 7.52 -8.31 -17.74
C ASP A 671 6.70 -7.22 -17.07
N LYS A 672 6.19 -7.46 -15.86
CA LYS A 672 5.46 -6.44 -15.09
C LYS A 672 6.36 -5.26 -14.73
N LEU A 673 7.62 -5.51 -14.35
CA LEU A 673 8.53 -4.43 -13.97
C LEU A 673 9.03 -3.62 -15.17
N GLU A 674 9.21 -4.22 -16.34
CA GLU A 674 9.55 -3.51 -17.59
C GLU A 674 8.55 -2.40 -17.94
N VAL A 675 7.28 -2.62 -17.61
CA VAL A 675 6.19 -1.66 -17.82
C VAL A 675 5.78 -0.90 -16.55
N ALA A 676 6.64 -0.91 -15.52
CA ALA A 676 6.44 -0.24 -14.23
C ALA A 676 5.14 -0.61 -13.47
N GLN A 677 4.65 -1.84 -13.66
CA GLN A 677 3.59 -2.47 -12.84
C GLN A 677 4.22 -3.11 -11.60
N LEU A 678 4.65 -2.26 -10.67
CA LEU A 678 5.48 -2.65 -9.53
C LEU A 678 4.72 -3.48 -8.50
N ARG A 679 3.40 -3.29 -8.37
CA ARG A 679 2.54 -4.04 -7.45
C ARG A 679 2.45 -5.51 -7.84
N ASP A 680 2.14 -5.78 -9.12
CA ASP A 680 2.00 -7.13 -9.66
C ASP A 680 3.33 -7.90 -9.56
N GLY A 681 4.46 -7.22 -9.79
CA GLY A 681 5.79 -7.81 -9.62
C GLY A 681 6.03 -8.40 -8.22
N ILE A 682 5.61 -7.73 -7.14
CA ILE A 682 5.71 -8.30 -5.78
C ILE A 682 4.91 -9.60 -5.69
N TRP A 683 3.74 -9.67 -6.31
CA TRP A 683 2.89 -10.85 -6.22
C TRP A 683 3.51 -12.07 -6.91
N HIS A 684 4.12 -11.89 -8.08
CA HIS A 684 4.88 -12.95 -8.76
C HIS A 684 6.08 -13.42 -7.93
N MET A 685 6.84 -12.49 -7.33
CA MET A 685 7.93 -12.84 -6.41
C MET A 685 7.41 -13.66 -5.21
N LEU A 686 6.30 -13.25 -4.59
CA LEU A 686 5.69 -13.99 -3.48
C LEU A 686 5.13 -15.34 -3.94
N SER A 687 4.68 -15.46 -5.20
CA SER A 687 4.22 -16.72 -5.82
C SER A 687 5.35 -17.73 -5.91
N ILE A 688 6.55 -17.31 -6.34
CA ILE A 688 7.76 -18.16 -6.36
C ILE A 688 8.05 -18.73 -4.95
N SER A 689 7.92 -17.91 -3.91
CA SER A 689 8.07 -18.38 -2.53
C SER A 689 6.97 -19.39 -2.12
N ARG A 690 5.73 -19.21 -2.57
CA ARG A 690 4.64 -20.17 -2.31
C ARG A 690 4.90 -21.51 -3.01
N LEU A 691 5.36 -21.50 -4.26
CA LEU A 691 5.80 -22.69 -4.99
C LEU A 691 6.91 -23.41 -4.21
N GLY A 692 7.91 -22.68 -3.73
CA GLY A 692 8.98 -23.24 -2.89
C GLY A 692 8.48 -23.86 -1.59
N ASN A 693 7.57 -23.19 -0.87
CA ASN A 693 6.94 -23.74 0.34
C ASN A 693 6.16 -25.02 0.05
N GLN A 694 5.34 -25.03 -1.02
CA GLN A 694 4.57 -26.18 -1.45
C GLN A 694 5.48 -27.35 -1.80
N TYR A 695 6.55 -27.10 -2.55
CA TYR A 695 7.54 -28.10 -2.93
C TYR A 695 8.22 -28.75 -1.72
N LEU A 696 8.70 -27.94 -0.75
CA LEU A 696 9.24 -28.49 0.49
C LEU A 696 8.19 -29.29 1.26
N GLN A 697 6.93 -28.85 1.25
CA GLN A 697 5.86 -29.49 2.01
C GLN A 697 5.42 -30.83 1.42
N SER A 698 5.27 -30.93 0.10
CA SER A 698 4.85 -32.15 -0.59
C SER A 698 5.94 -33.23 -0.55
N THR A 699 7.19 -32.84 -0.73
CA THR A 699 8.33 -33.77 -0.79
C THR A 699 8.85 -34.19 0.60
N MET A 700 8.58 -33.42 1.65
CA MET A 700 8.97 -33.72 3.04
C MET A 700 10.46 -34.12 3.22
N PRO A 701 11.43 -33.29 2.80
CA PRO A 701 12.86 -33.65 2.84
C PRO A 701 13.38 -33.96 4.25
N TRP A 702 12.78 -33.40 5.30
CA TRP A 702 13.13 -33.71 6.70
C TRP A 702 12.77 -35.13 7.14
N LYS A 703 11.86 -35.81 6.41
CA LYS A 703 11.57 -37.24 6.59
C LYS A 703 12.51 -38.07 5.71
N LEU A 704 12.61 -37.70 4.43
CA LEU A 704 13.44 -38.42 3.45
C LEU A 704 14.91 -38.50 3.88
N TYR A 705 15.47 -37.42 4.43
CA TYR A 705 16.84 -37.40 4.95
C TYR A 705 17.10 -38.44 6.06
N LYS A 706 16.07 -38.75 6.87
CA LYS A 706 16.14 -39.72 7.97
C LYS A 706 15.85 -41.16 7.52
N SER A 707 15.48 -41.37 6.26
CA SER A 707 15.22 -42.69 5.71
C SER A 707 16.50 -43.54 5.72
N ALA A 708 16.34 -44.87 5.78
CA ALA A 708 17.46 -45.80 5.59
C ALA A 708 17.82 -45.96 4.11
N ASP A 709 16.89 -45.65 3.19
CA ASP A 709 17.07 -45.77 1.75
C ASP A 709 18.02 -44.68 1.22
N ALA A 710 19.01 -45.09 0.42
CA ALA A 710 19.92 -44.18 -0.26
C ALA A 710 19.21 -43.30 -1.29
N ALA A 711 18.17 -43.82 -1.97
CA ALA A 711 17.39 -43.07 -2.93
C ALA A 711 16.60 -41.93 -2.28
N ASP A 712 16.00 -42.17 -1.11
CA ASP A 712 15.31 -41.13 -0.33
C ASP A 712 16.28 -40.03 0.13
N LYS A 713 17.48 -40.40 0.59
CA LYS A 713 18.50 -39.42 0.98
C LYS A 713 18.99 -38.58 -0.20
N ALA A 714 19.17 -39.20 -1.37
CA ALA A 714 19.50 -38.50 -2.61
C ALA A 714 18.37 -37.54 -3.01
N ARG A 715 17.11 -37.98 -2.90
CA ARG A 715 15.95 -37.12 -3.14
C ARG A 715 15.90 -35.92 -2.19
N ALA A 716 16.13 -36.14 -0.89
CA ALA A 716 16.20 -35.05 0.09
C ALA A 716 17.29 -34.03 -0.27
N ALA A 717 18.45 -34.50 -0.76
CA ALA A 717 19.55 -33.64 -1.20
C ALA A 717 19.14 -32.77 -2.40
N SER A 718 18.54 -33.36 -3.44
CA SER A 718 18.02 -32.63 -4.60
C SER A 718 17.02 -31.55 -4.19
N VAL A 719 16.02 -31.92 -3.39
CA VAL A 719 14.95 -31.01 -2.96
C VAL A 719 15.51 -29.79 -2.23
N VAL A 720 16.39 -30.02 -1.25
CA VAL A 720 16.92 -28.93 -0.45
C VAL A 720 17.89 -28.07 -1.26
N GLY A 721 18.68 -28.67 -2.16
CA GLY A 721 19.56 -27.94 -3.08
C GLY A 721 18.79 -27.03 -4.06
N ILE A 722 17.69 -27.53 -4.64
CA ILE A 722 16.81 -26.74 -5.51
C ILE A 722 16.13 -25.63 -4.71
N ALA A 723 15.61 -25.92 -3.51
CA ALA A 723 14.99 -24.91 -2.67
C ALA A 723 15.96 -23.78 -2.26
N ALA A 724 17.23 -24.10 -1.97
CA ALA A 724 18.25 -23.10 -1.70
C ALA A 724 18.53 -22.20 -2.91
N ASN A 725 18.47 -22.74 -4.13
CA ASN A 725 18.59 -21.97 -5.36
C ASN A 725 17.36 -21.09 -5.64
N ILE A 726 16.15 -21.51 -5.27
CA ILE A 726 14.96 -20.63 -5.32
C ILE A 726 15.13 -19.48 -4.31
N ALA A 727 15.62 -19.76 -3.09
CA ALA A 727 15.95 -18.71 -2.12
C ALA A 727 17.02 -17.74 -2.64
N CYS A 728 17.98 -18.25 -3.42
CA CYS A 728 18.97 -17.47 -4.13
C CYS A 728 18.35 -16.51 -5.15
N LEU A 729 17.46 -17.00 -6.01
CA LEU A 729 16.69 -16.16 -6.94
C LEU A 729 15.88 -15.08 -6.20
N LEU A 730 15.14 -15.46 -5.16
CA LEU A 730 14.32 -14.54 -4.36
C LEU A 730 15.17 -13.41 -3.74
N SER A 731 16.43 -13.67 -3.39
CA SER A 731 17.34 -12.62 -2.89
C SER A 731 17.62 -11.52 -3.91
N LEU A 732 17.56 -11.83 -5.21
CA LEU A 732 17.66 -10.87 -6.30
C LEU A 732 16.33 -10.16 -6.53
N LEU A 733 15.23 -10.92 -6.61
CA LEU A 733 13.89 -10.38 -6.91
C LEU A 733 13.37 -9.44 -5.83
N ILE A 734 13.77 -9.67 -4.57
CA ILE A 734 13.39 -8.79 -3.46
C ILE A 734 14.26 -7.53 -3.41
N HIS A 735 15.41 -7.48 -4.07
CA HIS A 735 16.36 -6.36 -3.97
C HIS A 735 15.75 -4.99 -4.34
N PRO A 736 14.93 -4.87 -5.41
CA PRO A 736 14.25 -3.62 -5.71
C PRO A 736 13.28 -3.16 -4.61
N TYR A 737 12.69 -4.11 -3.88
CA TYR A 737 11.61 -3.86 -2.92
C TYR A 737 12.11 -3.69 -1.49
N MET A 738 13.01 -4.56 -1.04
CA MET A 738 13.53 -4.67 0.32
C MET A 738 15.05 -4.89 0.25
N PRO A 739 15.83 -3.84 -0.03
CA PRO A 739 17.27 -3.96 -0.27
C PRO A 739 18.08 -4.48 0.93
N GLU A 740 17.67 -4.18 2.17
CA GLU A 740 18.38 -4.68 3.37
C GLU A 740 18.11 -6.16 3.62
N VAL A 741 16.88 -6.60 3.37
CA VAL A 741 16.51 -8.03 3.45
C VAL A 741 17.17 -8.81 2.33
N SER A 742 17.25 -8.25 1.12
CA SER A 742 18.05 -8.82 0.02
C SER A 742 19.50 -9.03 0.45
N GLN A 743 20.14 -8.00 1.03
CA GLN A 743 21.51 -8.12 1.55
C GLN A 743 21.61 -9.23 2.60
N THR A 744 20.69 -9.25 3.57
CA THR A 744 20.67 -10.26 4.64
C THR A 744 20.54 -11.67 4.06
N MET A 745 19.69 -11.88 3.06
CA MET A 745 19.57 -13.16 2.37
C MET A 745 20.87 -13.55 1.67
N ARG A 746 21.51 -12.61 0.96
CA ARG A 746 22.79 -12.86 0.27
C ARG A 746 23.91 -13.20 1.24
N ASP A 747 23.97 -12.56 2.41
CA ASP A 747 24.95 -12.89 3.46
C ASP A 747 24.73 -14.31 3.98
N GLN A 748 23.47 -14.71 4.22
CA GLN A 748 23.14 -16.09 4.63
C GLN A 748 23.42 -17.11 3.54
N LEU A 749 23.30 -16.74 2.27
CA LEU A 749 23.62 -17.56 1.11
C LEU A 749 25.12 -17.55 0.76
N ASN A 750 25.90 -16.65 1.38
CA ASN A 750 27.30 -16.38 1.06
C ASN A 750 27.51 -15.93 -0.40
N ILE A 751 26.74 -14.92 -0.83
CA ILE A 751 26.79 -14.32 -2.17
C ILE A 751 27.31 -12.89 -2.06
N GLN A 752 28.49 -12.62 -2.63
CA GLN A 752 29.15 -11.32 -2.49
C GLN A 752 28.55 -10.23 -3.40
N SER A 753 28.38 -10.54 -4.69
CA SER A 753 27.85 -9.61 -5.70
C SER A 753 26.42 -9.96 -6.11
N LEU A 754 25.63 -8.94 -6.45
CA LEU A 754 24.40 -9.16 -7.20
C LEU A 754 24.74 -9.60 -8.64
N TRP A 755 23.90 -10.45 -9.21
CA TRP A 755 24.02 -10.87 -10.60
C TRP A 755 22.97 -10.16 -11.46
N GLN A 756 23.26 -10.10 -12.75
CA GLN A 756 22.31 -9.62 -13.74
C GLN A 756 21.08 -10.52 -13.73
N LEU A 757 19.91 -9.90 -13.63
CA LEU A 757 18.63 -10.59 -13.63
C LEU A 757 18.23 -10.91 -15.07
N GLU A 758 18.29 -12.19 -15.40
CA GLU A 758 17.72 -12.75 -16.62
C GLU A 758 16.28 -13.21 -16.38
N LYS A 759 15.56 -13.51 -17.47
CA LYS A 759 14.22 -14.10 -17.40
C LYS A 759 14.22 -15.61 -17.10
N THR A 760 15.39 -16.21 -16.99
CA THR A 760 15.56 -17.66 -16.83
C THR A 760 15.98 -18.03 -15.41
N PHE A 761 15.45 -19.15 -14.90
CA PHE A 761 15.87 -19.68 -13.61
C PHE A 761 17.05 -20.64 -13.75
N THR A 762 18.15 -20.32 -13.07
CA THR A 762 19.44 -21.03 -13.22
C THR A 762 19.98 -21.55 -11.89
N CYS A 763 20.79 -22.61 -11.96
CA CYS A 763 21.42 -23.20 -10.79
C CYS A 763 22.64 -22.37 -10.35
N ASN A 764 22.42 -21.39 -9.48
CA ASN A 764 23.45 -20.44 -9.03
C ASN A 764 24.30 -20.98 -7.89
N LEU A 765 23.69 -21.73 -6.99
CA LEU A 765 24.38 -22.42 -5.91
C LEU A 765 24.70 -23.85 -6.38
N LYS A 766 25.90 -24.02 -6.95
CA LYS A 766 26.39 -25.31 -7.42
C LYS A 766 26.69 -26.25 -6.24
N PRO A 767 26.66 -27.58 -6.44
CA PRO A 767 27.11 -28.53 -5.43
C PRO A 767 28.53 -28.19 -4.93
N GLY A 768 28.72 -28.25 -3.60
CA GLY A 768 29.97 -27.84 -2.96
C GLY A 768 30.01 -26.37 -2.51
N HIS A 769 29.09 -25.52 -2.97
CA HIS A 769 28.96 -24.15 -2.45
C HIS A 769 28.65 -24.17 -0.96
N LYS A 770 29.34 -23.33 -0.17
CA LYS A 770 29.14 -23.23 1.27
C LYS A 770 28.34 -21.97 1.60
N ILE A 771 27.15 -22.15 2.17
CA ILE A 771 26.30 -21.06 2.62
C ILE A 771 26.83 -20.45 3.93
N GLY A 772 26.34 -19.26 4.26
CA GLY A 772 26.54 -18.59 5.54
C GLY A 772 25.68 -19.22 6.65
N LYS A 773 25.47 -18.47 7.73
CA LYS A 773 24.67 -18.94 8.87
C LYS A 773 23.20 -18.57 8.68
N PRO A 774 22.27 -19.54 8.58
CA PRO A 774 20.84 -19.23 8.46
C PRO A 774 20.31 -18.51 9.71
N SER A 775 19.41 -17.55 9.49
CA SER A 775 18.70 -16.85 10.57
C SER A 775 17.32 -16.34 10.09
N PRO A 776 16.33 -16.21 10.99
CA PRO A 776 15.03 -15.67 10.64
C PRO A 776 15.14 -14.26 10.02
N LEU A 777 14.46 -14.05 8.88
CA LEU A 777 14.50 -12.77 8.15
C LEU A 777 13.53 -11.72 8.73
N PHE A 778 12.38 -12.16 9.23
CA PHE A 778 11.31 -11.28 9.66
C PHE A 778 10.90 -11.60 11.10
N ALA A 779 10.49 -10.55 11.82
CA ALA A 779 9.85 -10.67 13.11
C ALA A 779 8.32 -10.59 12.95
N LYS A 780 7.61 -11.27 13.83
CA LYS A 780 6.16 -11.11 13.96
C LYS A 780 5.85 -9.71 14.48
N ILE A 781 4.86 -9.06 13.88
CA ILE A 781 4.27 -7.84 14.42
C ILE A 781 3.14 -8.23 15.36
N GLU A 782 3.22 -7.79 16.61
CA GLU A 782 2.21 -8.07 17.62
C GLU A 782 1.04 -7.07 17.58
N PRO A 783 -0.21 -7.52 17.80
CA PRO A 783 -1.40 -6.66 17.77
C PRO A 783 -1.33 -5.46 18.74
N GLU A 784 -0.65 -5.61 19.87
CA GLU A 784 -0.50 -4.56 20.88
C GLU A 784 0.32 -3.39 20.37
N LEU A 785 1.43 -3.68 19.66
CA LEU A 785 2.26 -2.64 19.02
C LEU A 785 1.43 -1.86 17.99
N ILE A 786 0.62 -2.56 17.21
CA ILE A 786 -0.20 -1.95 16.16
C ILE A 786 -1.32 -1.11 16.75
N SER A 787 -1.94 -1.57 17.83
CA SER A 787 -2.93 -0.78 18.58
C SER A 787 -2.32 0.51 19.14
N GLU A 788 -1.09 0.46 19.66
CA GLU A 788 -0.35 1.63 20.14
C GLU A 788 -0.06 2.61 18.99
N LEU A 789 0.50 2.13 17.88
CA LEU A 789 0.84 2.98 16.73
C LEU A 789 -0.41 3.57 16.07
N LYS A 790 -1.47 2.77 15.88
CA LYS A 790 -2.76 3.24 15.34
C LYS A 790 -3.32 4.39 16.18
N LYS A 791 -3.26 4.28 17.52
CA LYS A 791 -3.66 5.36 18.43
C LYS A 791 -2.73 6.58 18.34
N ARG A 792 -1.42 6.36 18.24
CA ARG A 792 -0.41 7.45 18.12
C ARG A 792 -0.63 8.29 16.86
N PHE A 793 -1.12 7.69 15.78
CA PHE A 793 -1.24 8.32 14.47
C PHE A 793 -2.69 8.63 14.04
N SER A 794 -3.65 8.60 14.96
CA SER A 794 -5.08 8.90 14.70
C SER A 794 -5.56 10.27 15.22
N GLY A 795 -4.67 11.18 15.68
CA GLY A 795 -5.06 12.49 16.25
C GLY A 795 -3.97 13.58 16.27
N THR A 796 -4.32 14.79 16.71
CA THR A 796 -3.55 16.04 16.54
C THR A 796 -2.10 16.02 17.06
N GLN A 797 -1.18 16.60 16.29
CA GLN A 797 0.25 16.69 16.64
C GLN A 797 0.53 17.38 17.99
N ALA A 798 -0.37 18.24 18.48
CA ALA A 798 -0.25 18.93 19.77
C ALA A 798 -0.24 17.97 21.00
N THR A 799 -0.85 16.78 20.89
CA THR A 799 -0.73 15.72 21.91
C THR A 799 0.52 14.85 21.72
N ARG A 800 1.23 14.98 20.58
CA ARG A 800 2.46 14.21 20.28
C ARG A 800 3.72 14.85 20.86
N GLU A 801 3.78 16.18 20.96
CA GLU A 801 4.93 16.90 21.53
C GLU A 801 5.02 16.77 23.07
N THR A 802 3.88 16.59 23.74
CA THR A 802 3.82 16.37 25.20
C THR A 802 4.35 15.00 25.62
N ASP A 803 4.22 13.97 24.78
CA ASP A 803 4.83 12.64 25.02
C ASP A 803 6.32 12.56 24.60
N SER A 804 6.77 13.46 23.72
CA SER A 804 8.14 13.44 23.17
C SER A 804 9.16 14.27 23.97
N GLN A 805 8.71 15.11 24.90
CA GLN A 805 9.56 16.03 25.69
C GLN A 805 9.70 15.69 27.19
N VAL A 806 9.78 14.41 27.56
CA VAL A 806 10.40 14.08 28.86
C VAL A 806 11.91 14.02 28.66
N LYS A 807 12.62 15.12 28.98
CA LYS A 807 14.07 15.08 29.18
C LYS A 807 14.38 14.09 30.31
N VAL A 808 14.82 12.88 29.97
CA VAL A 808 15.51 12.00 30.93
C VAL A 808 16.88 12.62 31.15
N THR A 809 17.05 13.39 32.22
CA THR A 809 18.38 13.69 32.74
C THR A 809 18.99 12.41 33.27
N ALA A 810 20.25 12.14 32.92
CA ALA A 810 21.00 10.99 33.45
C ALA A 810 20.94 11.01 34.99
N ASP A 811 20.64 9.86 35.59
CA ASP A 811 20.67 9.67 37.04
C ASP A 811 21.93 8.87 37.40
N PRO A 812 23.01 9.54 37.87
CA PRO A 812 24.27 8.88 38.18
C PRO A 812 24.16 7.84 39.30
N ALA A 813 23.18 7.98 40.20
CA ALA A 813 22.98 7.05 41.31
C ALA A 813 22.31 5.75 40.84
N GLU A 814 21.29 5.86 39.96
CA GLU A 814 20.62 4.72 39.35
C GLU A 814 21.57 3.96 38.41
N ALA A 815 22.38 4.66 37.62
CA ALA A 815 23.39 4.05 36.75
C ALA A 815 24.44 3.26 37.54
N LYS A 816 24.90 3.79 38.69
CA LYS A 816 25.84 3.09 39.57
C LYS A 816 25.23 1.82 40.18
N ARG A 817 23.95 1.86 40.58
CA ARG A 817 23.23 0.69 41.09
C ARG A 817 23.12 -0.40 40.01
N LEU A 818 22.65 -0.01 38.82
CA LEU A 818 22.46 -0.93 37.70
C LEU A 818 23.77 -1.53 37.20
N ALA A 819 24.88 -0.78 37.22
CA ALA A 819 26.20 -1.32 36.89
C ALA A 819 26.63 -2.44 37.84
N SER A 820 26.38 -2.29 39.15
CA SER A 820 26.64 -3.34 40.14
C SER A 820 25.76 -4.57 39.92
N GLU A 821 24.50 -4.37 39.56
CA GLU A 821 23.54 -5.45 39.26
C GLU A 821 23.92 -6.22 37.99
N VAL A 822 24.38 -5.51 36.95
CA VAL A 822 24.90 -6.11 35.71
C VAL A 822 26.13 -6.97 36.00
N GLU A 823 27.07 -6.51 36.83
CA GLU A 823 28.28 -7.28 37.15
C GLU A 823 27.96 -8.53 37.97
N SER A 824 27.07 -8.41 38.95
CA SER A 824 26.58 -9.55 39.75
C SER A 824 25.89 -10.59 38.87
N GLN A 825 25.00 -10.14 37.97
CA GLN A 825 24.27 -11.02 37.08
C GLN A 825 25.19 -11.65 36.02
N ALA A 826 26.18 -10.91 35.51
CA ALA A 826 27.17 -11.46 34.59
C ALA A 826 28.02 -12.55 35.24
N SER A 827 28.38 -12.37 36.52
CA SER A 827 29.11 -13.38 37.31
C SER A 827 28.28 -14.65 37.49
N LYS A 828 26.99 -14.52 37.83
CA LYS A 828 26.05 -15.64 37.92
C LYS A 828 25.93 -16.43 36.61
N VAL A 829 25.83 -15.74 35.47
CA VAL A 829 25.79 -16.38 34.14
C VAL A 829 27.11 -17.11 33.84
N ARG A 830 28.27 -16.55 34.23
CA ARG A 830 29.58 -17.20 34.06
C ARG A 830 29.68 -18.47 34.92
N GLU A 831 29.23 -18.44 36.17
CA GLU A 831 29.21 -19.60 37.06
C GLU A 831 28.28 -20.71 36.55
N LEU A 832 27.08 -20.37 36.08
CA LEU A 832 26.15 -21.34 35.50
C LEU A 832 26.70 -21.99 34.22
N LYS A 833 27.44 -21.24 33.40
CA LYS A 833 28.15 -21.79 32.23
C LYS A 833 29.33 -22.67 32.63
N ALA A 834 30.11 -22.28 33.63
CA ALA A 834 31.25 -23.04 34.12
C ALA A 834 30.83 -24.37 34.79
N SER A 835 29.69 -24.37 35.48
CA SER A 835 29.09 -25.55 36.12
C SER A 835 28.30 -26.46 35.17
N LYS A 836 28.27 -26.15 33.86
CA LYS A 836 27.50 -26.88 32.84
C LYS A 836 26.01 -27.04 33.20
N ALA A 837 25.42 -25.98 33.76
CA ALA A 837 24.00 -25.95 34.09
C ALA A 837 23.13 -26.14 32.82
N GLU A 838 21.89 -26.57 33.05
CA GLU A 838 20.90 -26.80 32.00
C GLU A 838 20.69 -25.55 31.14
N LYS A 839 20.70 -25.72 29.81
CA LYS A 839 20.72 -24.60 28.84
C LYS A 839 19.55 -23.63 29.04
N SER A 840 18.35 -24.13 29.36
CA SER A 840 17.16 -23.33 29.65
C SER A 840 17.39 -22.33 30.79
N LYS A 841 18.04 -22.78 31.87
CA LYS A 841 18.35 -21.93 33.04
C LYS A 841 19.42 -20.90 32.73
N VAL A 842 20.41 -21.25 31.90
CA VAL A 842 21.42 -20.29 31.44
C VAL A 842 20.78 -19.22 30.56
N ASP A 843 19.86 -19.61 29.68
CA ASP A 843 19.19 -18.69 28.76
C ASP A 843 18.28 -17.69 29.52
N GLU A 844 17.55 -18.13 30.55
CA GLU A 844 16.75 -17.26 31.44
C GLU A 844 17.62 -16.18 32.11
N GLU A 845 18.77 -16.55 32.65
CA GLU A 845 19.67 -15.64 33.36
C GLU A 845 20.41 -14.69 32.39
N VAL A 846 20.64 -15.12 31.14
CA VAL A 846 21.17 -14.28 30.05
C VAL A 846 20.14 -13.22 29.62
N VAL A 847 18.86 -13.58 29.54
CA VAL A 847 17.78 -12.63 29.24
C VAL A 847 17.73 -11.53 30.31
N LEU A 848 17.81 -11.92 31.59
CA LEU A 848 17.85 -10.95 32.70
C LEU A 848 19.08 -10.04 32.63
N LEU A 849 20.26 -10.57 32.29
CA LEU A 849 21.48 -9.80 32.09
C LEU A 849 21.34 -8.76 30.97
N LEU A 850 20.76 -9.15 29.84
CA LEU A 850 20.52 -8.25 28.72
C LEU A 850 19.53 -7.13 29.08
N GLN A 851 18.51 -7.44 29.88
CA GLN A 851 17.55 -6.46 30.37
C GLN A 851 18.19 -5.44 31.31
N LEU A 852 19.04 -5.88 32.24
CA LEU A 852 19.79 -4.99 33.15
C LEU A 852 20.77 -4.10 32.38
N LYS A 853 21.47 -4.63 31.36
CA LYS A 853 22.33 -3.81 30.49
C LYS A 853 21.55 -2.74 29.72
N LYS A 854 20.35 -3.07 29.25
CA LYS A 854 19.47 -2.09 28.60
C LYS A 854 19.05 -1.00 29.57
N GLN A 855 18.68 -1.35 30.81
CA GLN A 855 18.34 -0.38 31.87
C GLN A 855 19.53 0.53 32.24
N LEU A 856 20.74 -0.02 32.31
CA LEU A 856 21.95 0.75 32.56
C LEU A 856 22.20 1.80 31.47
N LEU A 857 22.11 1.40 30.19
CA LEU A 857 22.29 2.31 29.06
C LEU A 857 21.24 3.44 29.05
N LEU A 858 20.02 3.17 29.55
CA LEU A 858 18.97 4.17 29.72
C LEU A 858 19.29 5.16 30.85
N ALA A 859 19.75 4.65 32.00
CA ALA A 859 20.14 5.48 33.15
C ALA A 859 21.37 6.36 32.84
N GLU A 860 22.28 5.88 32.00
CA GLU A 860 23.44 6.63 31.48
C GLU A 860 23.07 7.63 30.36
N GLY A 861 21.81 7.67 29.91
CA GLY A 861 21.36 8.53 28.82
C GLY A 861 21.93 8.16 27.44
N ARG A 862 22.50 6.96 27.31
CA ARG A 862 23.11 6.45 26.06
C ARG A 862 22.09 5.88 25.08
N ILE A 863 20.89 5.54 25.54
CA ILE A 863 19.73 5.17 24.72
C ILE A 863 18.45 5.79 25.32
N ARG A 864 17.39 6.01 24.53
CA ARG A 864 16.08 6.54 24.99
C ARG A 864 15.01 5.44 24.93
N LEU A 865 14.08 5.38 25.90
CA LEU A 865 12.92 4.47 25.87
C LEU A 865 11.63 5.23 25.58
N ASN A 866 10.82 4.69 24.66
CA ASN A 866 9.36 4.81 24.72
C ASN A 866 8.85 3.75 25.70
N ARG A 867 7.96 4.14 26.63
CA ARG A 867 7.57 3.30 27.76
C ARG A 867 6.37 2.40 27.39
N ALA A 868 6.60 1.11 27.21
CA ALA A 868 5.58 0.08 27.47
C ALA A 868 5.54 -0.21 28.98
N ARG A 869 4.36 -0.16 29.62
CA ARG A 869 4.19 -0.48 31.05
C ARG A 869 4.24 -2.00 31.26
N SER A 870 5.04 -2.48 32.22
CA SER A 870 5.00 -3.87 32.71
C SER A 870 4.05 -4.01 33.92
N PRO A 871 3.40 -5.18 34.10
CA PRO A 871 2.40 -5.41 35.14
C PRO A 871 3.04 -5.87 36.47
N LEU A 872 3.81 -5.01 37.14
CA LEU A 872 4.34 -5.27 38.48
C LEU A 872 4.30 -4.00 39.36
N GLN A 873 3.19 -3.28 39.36
CA GLN A 873 2.90 -2.23 40.36
C GLN A 873 1.40 -2.21 40.72
N VAL A 874 0.87 -3.35 41.18
CA VAL A 874 -0.39 -3.38 41.94
C VAL A 874 -0.17 -4.29 43.15
N LYS A 875 0.51 -3.77 44.17
CA LYS A 875 0.39 -4.21 45.58
C LYS A 875 1.29 -3.34 46.45
N ARG A 876 0.82 -2.13 46.76
CA ARG A 876 1.05 -1.40 48.02
C ARG A 876 0.36 -0.03 47.94
N ARG A 877 -0.91 0.01 48.31
CA ARG A 877 -1.47 1.02 49.23
C ARG A 877 -2.87 0.58 49.69
N LYS A 878 -2.89 0.24 50.98
CA LYS A 878 -4.01 0.00 51.89
C LYS A 878 -5.06 1.14 51.79
N SER A 879 -6.33 0.81 51.56
CA SER A 879 -7.41 0.70 52.56
C SER A 879 -7.78 2.01 53.27
N SER A 880 -8.86 2.65 52.84
CA SER A 880 -9.86 3.31 53.70
C SER A 880 -10.98 3.93 52.84
N HIS A 881 -12.21 3.77 53.32
CA HIS A 881 -13.45 4.46 52.92
C HIS A 881 -14.35 3.80 51.87
N LEU A 882 -15.12 2.83 52.36
CA LEU A 882 -16.55 2.66 52.08
C LEU A 882 -17.30 2.90 53.40
N LEU A 883 -18.16 3.93 53.47
CA LEU A 883 -19.53 3.86 54.03
C LEU A 883 -20.18 5.26 54.11
N SER A 884 -21.37 5.37 53.50
CA SER A 884 -22.55 6.14 53.94
C SER A 884 -22.43 7.69 53.94
N CYS A 885 -23.42 8.54 53.67
CA CYS A 885 -24.87 8.45 53.78
C CYS A 885 -25.55 9.44 52.80
N TYR A 886 -26.83 9.17 52.56
CA TYR A 886 -27.85 10.06 52.01
C TYR A 886 -28.16 11.26 52.92
N THR A 887 -28.70 12.34 52.33
CA THR A 887 -29.72 13.30 52.87
C THR A 887 -29.32 14.09 54.15
N THR A 888 -29.61 15.37 54.39
CA THR A 888 -30.44 16.42 53.79
C THR A 888 -30.20 17.68 54.63
N VAL A 889 -30.50 18.85 54.04
CA VAL A 889 -31.09 20.04 54.69
C VAL A 889 -30.15 21.04 55.40
N ASP A 890 -30.28 22.28 54.89
CA ASP A 890 -30.13 23.59 55.53
C ASP A 890 -28.77 23.97 56.12
N SER A 891 -28.40 25.24 56.16
CA SER A 891 -28.81 26.49 55.52
C SER A 891 -27.83 27.50 56.11
N GLN A 892 -27.60 28.60 55.40
CA GLN A 892 -27.10 29.85 55.97
C GLN A 892 -25.65 29.86 56.47
N THR A 893 -24.89 30.95 56.50
CA THR A 893 -24.82 32.25 55.81
C THR A 893 -23.46 32.77 56.31
N ILE A 894 -22.92 33.79 55.64
CA ILE A 894 -21.96 34.79 56.15
C ILE A 894 -20.50 34.36 56.00
N ARG A 895 -19.78 34.82 54.96
CA ARG A 895 -19.27 36.17 54.61
C ARG A 895 -17.94 36.53 55.29
N ILE A 896 -17.11 37.17 54.45
CA ILE A 896 -15.98 38.07 54.72
C ILE A 896 -14.65 37.32 54.90
N SER A 897 -13.76 37.26 53.90
CA SER A 897 -12.98 38.31 53.21
C SER A 897 -11.57 38.46 53.83
N PRO A 898 -10.57 38.71 52.97
CA PRO A 898 -9.21 38.18 53.08
C PRO A 898 -8.24 39.24 53.59
N ALA A 899 -7.00 38.84 53.86
CA ALA A 899 -5.82 39.66 53.54
C ALA A 899 -4.52 38.88 53.81
N ASP A 900 -3.57 39.12 52.91
CA ASP A 900 -2.13 39.26 53.14
C ASP A 900 -1.24 38.01 53.25
N VAL A 901 -0.03 37.97 52.70
CA VAL A 901 0.76 38.75 51.74
C VAL A 901 2.08 37.96 51.57
N CYS A 902 2.64 37.95 50.36
CA CYS A 902 4.03 37.67 49.97
C CYS A 902 4.85 36.58 50.68
N CYS A 903 5.26 35.56 49.91
CA CYS A 903 6.58 35.50 49.24
C CYS A 903 6.64 34.37 48.23
#